data_AF-A0A381YWW3-F1
#
_entry.id   AF-A0A381YWW3-F1
#
_cell.length_a   1.000
_cell.length_b   1.000
_cell.length_c   1.000
_cell.angle_alpha   90.00
_cell.angle_beta   90.00
_cell.angle_gamma   90.00
#
_symmetry.space_group_name_H-M   'P 1'
#
loop_
_entity.id
_entity.type
_entity.pdbx_description
1 polymer ?
#
loop_
_entity_poly.entity_id
_entity_poly.type
_entity_poly.pdbx_seq_one_letter_code
_entity_poly.pdbx_strand_id
1 'polypeptide(L)'
;MADNQERHYNILKLNRLFAISTLVFTAVWLIVFIDDYQRPWKKYQKEFRLLEIEKVRKDLFEVSTTLDNNSDYNQLSEQLLSSEKKLTNRKDELDKIIKELKKLDSELYKNNQLYQFAKADLDVLKYEYEKSQFGHGSISDIEGKYLSLADNVNKYFLIRQNSESKIETMKIQEREIREEIDDINNSLNALTRAKDLLKRKLSKVDPESMSFANKIGNVVRDLPVLDFIDPYYEVKQVVVNDLEEDLVYMGMPKVDRCMTCHVGIDKAGFEDAPQPYSTHPKLDFMVGPNSPHPLSEFGCTTCHAGRGRGTGFYTSAHSPNDKETAYRWKKELGWEPMHYWEIPMLPKKYTEAGCYKCHSGNMPLKEAETLSLGLSVFEKAGCYACHQVDRWNDSPKPGPSLYHLASKTNKDWTYKWILEPRSFRHNTWMPHFFKKGNNSAPEDLERTEQEVLAMTEYLFSTSTPYKADDVDYAGDQEKGRILVNSLGCKGCHQIQPEPDSEYDPSIDAIRTEQGPNLIRLGSKVNRQWLLGWLKNPYSYHPDTKMPNLRLSDQEAADIAAYLLADKNEKYDDRNIAAVNEPVLNEITADFLSQLFRKTQVDDRISDMNLSEKLNYAGEKLIGHYGCYSCHNIGGFENKKPIGISLDVEGSKLISKLDFGFWHDEIPHTKWDWFYNKI
;
A
#
# COMPACT_ATOMS: atom_id res chain seq x y z
N MET A 1 16.90 -56.16 -63.51
CA MET A 1 16.29 -54.82 -63.57
C MET A 1 16.91 -54.00 -62.45
N ALA A 2 17.60 -52.93 -62.84
CA ALA A 2 18.06 -51.77 -62.06
C ALA A 2 18.49 -52.00 -60.60
N ASP A 3 19.81 -52.10 -60.45
CA ASP A 3 20.57 -51.59 -59.30
C ASP A 3 20.40 -50.06 -59.17
N ASN A 4 20.71 -49.54 -57.98
CA ASN A 4 20.91 -48.11 -57.65
C ASN A 4 19.69 -47.18 -57.62
N GLN A 5 19.01 -47.14 -56.47
CA GLN A 5 18.81 -45.83 -55.85
C GLN A 5 20.09 -45.48 -55.10
N GLU A 6 20.94 -44.64 -55.70
CA GLU A 6 22.03 -43.95 -55.03
C GLU A 6 21.48 -43.14 -53.84
N ARG A 7 21.37 -43.79 -52.69
CA ARG A 7 21.19 -43.09 -51.43
C ARG A 7 22.58 -43.03 -50.81
N HIS A 8 23.20 -41.85 -50.80
CA HIS A 8 24.52 -41.58 -50.20
C HIS A 8 24.59 -41.87 -48.67
N TYR A 9 23.59 -42.55 -48.09
CA TYR A 9 23.42 -42.79 -46.66
C TYR A 9 22.69 -44.12 -46.40
N ASN A 10 23.12 -44.82 -45.35
CA ASN A 10 22.56 -46.09 -44.93
C ASN A 10 21.20 -45.88 -44.22
N ILE A 11 20.11 -46.35 -44.82
CA ILE A 11 18.73 -46.16 -44.33
C ILE A 11 18.53 -46.70 -42.90
N LEU A 12 19.14 -47.84 -42.56
CA LEU A 12 18.99 -48.45 -41.23
C LEU A 12 19.71 -47.63 -40.17
N LYS A 13 20.89 -47.08 -40.49
CA LYS A 13 21.61 -46.15 -39.60
C LYS A 13 20.83 -44.85 -39.43
N LEU A 14 20.27 -44.30 -40.50
CA LEU A 14 19.45 -43.10 -40.47
C LEU A 14 18.19 -43.29 -39.61
N ASN A 15 17.46 -44.40 -39.80
CA ASN A 15 16.26 -44.71 -39.01
C ASN A 15 16.59 -44.93 -37.52
N ARG A 16 17.72 -45.58 -37.20
CA ARG A 16 18.18 -45.73 -35.81
C ARG A 16 18.54 -44.37 -35.19
N LEU A 17 19.26 -43.52 -35.92
CA LEU A 17 19.63 -42.19 -35.45
C LEU A 17 18.38 -41.32 -35.25
N PHE A 18 17.41 -41.38 -36.17
CA PHE A 18 16.13 -40.70 -36.06
C PHE A 18 15.34 -41.18 -34.83
N ALA A 19 15.23 -42.50 -34.61
CA ALA A 19 14.57 -43.06 -33.45
C ALA A 19 15.24 -42.61 -32.13
N ILE A 20 16.58 -42.67 -32.05
CA ILE A 20 17.33 -42.19 -30.88
C ILE A 20 17.11 -40.69 -30.68
N SER A 21 17.20 -39.87 -31.74
CA SER A 21 16.98 -38.43 -31.66
C SER A 21 15.56 -38.07 -31.22
N THR A 22 14.57 -38.85 -31.65
CA THR A 22 13.16 -38.69 -31.23
C THR A 22 12.99 -39.03 -29.76
N LEU A 23 13.61 -40.11 -29.27
CA LEU A 23 13.60 -40.46 -27.86
C LEU A 23 14.28 -39.39 -26.99
N VAL A 24 15.45 -38.90 -27.43
CA VAL A 24 16.16 -37.81 -26.74
C VAL A 24 15.32 -36.54 -26.72
N PHE A 25 14.75 -36.14 -27.87
CA PHE A 25 13.90 -34.95 -27.96
C PHE A 25 12.65 -35.08 -27.08
N THR A 26 12.02 -36.27 -27.06
CA THR A 26 10.88 -36.55 -26.18
C THR A 26 11.27 -36.46 -24.71
N ALA A 27 12.44 -37.01 -24.33
CA ALA A 27 12.94 -36.89 -22.96
C ALA A 27 13.22 -35.44 -22.57
N VAL A 28 13.80 -34.63 -23.46
CA VAL A 28 14.00 -33.19 -23.24
C VAL A 28 12.66 -32.47 -23.05
N TRP A 29 11.65 -32.74 -23.88
CA TRP A 29 10.32 -32.17 -23.72
C TRP A 29 9.67 -32.56 -22.39
N LEU A 30 9.77 -33.83 -21.99
CA LEU A 30 9.29 -34.27 -20.68
C LEU A 30 9.98 -33.51 -19.54
N ILE A 31 11.29 -33.28 -19.63
CA ILE A 31 12.04 -32.48 -18.64
C ILE A 31 11.54 -31.03 -18.63
N VAL A 32 11.32 -30.41 -19.79
CA VAL A 32 10.79 -29.04 -19.89
C VAL A 32 9.40 -28.95 -19.26
N PHE A 33 8.51 -29.91 -19.54
CA PHE A 33 7.18 -29.95 -18.92
C PHE A 33 7.25 -30.16 -17.41
N ILE A 34 8.16 -31.00 -16.93
CA ILE A 34 8.38 -31.18 -15.49
C ILE A 34 8.90 -29.88 -14.86
N ASP A 35 9.88 -29.21 -15.47
CA ASP A 35 10.41 -27.93 -14.98
C ASP A 35 9.33 -26.83 -14.94
N ASP A 36 8.51 -26.72 -15.98
CA ASP A 36 7.41 -25.76 -16.02
C ASP A 36 6.31 -26.07 -14.99
N TYR A 37 5.97 -27.35 -14.83
CA TYR A 37 4.98 -27.78 -13.83
C TYR A 37 5.48 -27.55 -12.39
N GLN A 38 6.80 -27.64 -12.17
CA GLN A 38 7.44 -27.47 -10.86
C GLN A 38 7.94 -26.04 -10.58
N ARG A 39 7.53 -25.05 -11.40
CA ARG A 39 7.88 -23.64 -11.17
C ARG A 39 7.53 -23.22 -9.73
N PRO A 40 8.47 -22.63 -8.96
CA PRO A 40 8.27 -22.35 -7.53
C PRO A 40 7.05 -21.48 -7.23
N TRP A 41 6.68 -20.56 -8.12
CA TRP A 41 5.56 -19.65 -7.90
C TRP A 41 4.18 -20.33 -7.98
N LYS A 42 4.04 -21.42 -8.76
CA LYS A 42 2.77 -22.17 -8.89
C LYS A 42 2.32 -22.74 -7.54
N LYS A 43 3.26 -23.04 -6.63
CA LYS A 43 2.97 -23.49 -5.26
C LYS A 43 2.09 -22.48 -4.52
N TYR A 44 2.40 -21.19 -4.58
CA TYR A 44 1.67 -20.15 -3.85
C TYR A 44 0.22 -20.02 -4.33
N GLN A 45 0.00 -20.10 -5.64
CA GLN A 45 -1.35 -20.03 -6.20
C GLN A 45 -2.19 -21.27 -5.85
N LYS A 46 -1.58 -22.46 -5.85
CA LYS A 46 -2.23 -23.71 -5.41
C LYS A 46 -2.64 -23.65 -3.93
N GLU A 47 -1.74 -23.19 -3.06
CA GLU A 47 -2.02 -23.06 -1.62
C GLU A 47 -3.09 -22.01 -1.34
N PHE A 48 -3.01 -20.83 -1.95
CA PHE A 48 -4.05 -19.82 -1.81
C PHE A 48 -5.41 -20.30 -2.29
N ARG A 49 -5.44 -21.12 -3.35
CA ARG A 49 -6.68 -21.68 -3.85
C ARG A 49 -7.38 -22.56 -2.80
N LEU A 50 -6.62 -23.31 -2.02
CA LEU A 50 -7.18 -24.08 -0.91
C LEU A 50 -7.82 -23.15 0.13
N LEU A 51 -7.16 -22.03 0.45
CA LEU A 51 -7.71 -21.00 1.35
C LEU A 51 -8.98 -20.36 0.78
N GLU A 52 -9.02 -20.05 -0.52
CA GLU A 52 -10.25 -19.54 -1.17
C GLU A 52 -11.40 -20.55 -1.08
N ILE A 53 -11.11 -21.84 -1.29
CA ILE A 53 -12.12 -22.91 -1.21
C ILE A 53 -12.63 -23.03 0.23
N GLU A 54 -11.74 -23.00 1.22
CA GLU A 54 -12.11 -23.07 2.64
C GLU A 54 -12.95 -21.87 3.06
N LYS A 55 -12.54 -20.66 2.67
CA LYS A 55 -13.29 -19.44 2.92
C LYS A 55 -14.66 -19.48 2.26
N VAL A 56 -14.75 -19.83 0.98
CA VAL A 56 -16.03 -19.95 0.27
C VAL A 56 -16.93 -20.99 0.94
N ARG A 57 -16.39 -22.11 1.43
CA ARG A 57 -17.18 -23.09 2.20
C ARG A 57 -17.69 -22.49 3.51
N LYS A 58 -16.87 -21.75 4.24
CA LYS A 58 -17.25 -21.07 5.48
C LYS A 58 -18.35 -20.02 5.22
N ASP A 59 -18.15 -19.17 4.23
CA ASP A 59 -19.12 -18.13 3.84
C ASP A 59 -20.45 -18.77 3.41
N LEU A 60 -20.40 -19.84 2.61
CA LEU A 60 -21.59 -20.60 2.23
C LEU A 60 -22.27 -21.25 3.44
N PHE A 61 -21.51 -21.76 4.40
CA PHE A 61 -22.05 -22.34 5.63
C PHE A 61 -22.76 -21.27 6.47
N GLU A 62 -22.16 -20.11 6.68
CA GLU A 62 -22.77 -18.99 7.40
C GLU A 62 -24.05 -18.49 6.71
N VAL A 63 -24.03 -18.36 5.38
CA VAL A 63 -25.22 -18.01 4.60
C VAL A 63 -26.29 -19.09 4.73
N SER A 64 -25.93 -20.38 4.65
CA SER A 64 -26.88 -21.48 4.80
C SER A 64 -27.53 -21.50 6.18
N THR A 65 -26.74 -21.30 7.25
CA THR A 65 -27.26 -21.20 8.63
C THR A 65 -28.17 -19.99 8.79
N THR A 66 -27.84 -18.86 8.15
CA THR A 66 -28.68 -17.66 8.16
C THR A 66 -30.02 -17.89 7.46
N LEU A 67 -30.01 -18.63 6.35
CA LEU A 67 -31.22 -19.03 5.62
C LEU A 67 -32.05 -20.05 6.41
N ASP A 68 -31.42 -21.07 6.99
CA ASP A 68 -32.10 -22.13 7.75
C ASP A 68 -32.71 -21.61 9.06
N ASN A 69 -32.15 -20.56 9.65
CA ASN A 69 -32.72 -19.89 10.82
C ASN A 69 -33.80 -18.86 10.48
N ASN A 70 -34.01 -18.55 9.19
CA ASN A 70 -35.00 -17.57 8.77
C ASN A 70 -36.38 -18.23 8.62
N SER A 71 -37.33 -17.81 9.47
CA SER A 71 -38.70 -18.35 9.47
C SER A 71 -39.40 -18.23 8.12
N ASP A 72 -39.24 -17.09 7.46
CA ASP A 72 -39.94 -16.77 6.22
C ASP A 72 -39.39 -17.62 5.05
N TYR A 73 -38.07 -17.85 5.03
CA TYR A 73 -37.41 -18.71 4.04
C TYR A 73 -37.83 -20.18 4.19
N ASN A 74 -37.96 -20.67 5.43
CA ASN A 74 -38.42 -22.03 5.70
C ASN A 74 -39.90 -22.20 5.32
N GLN A 75 -40.75 -21.25 5.68
CA GLN A 75 -42.17 -21.27 5.31
C GLN A 75 -42.37 -21.29 3.78
N LEU A 76 -41.62 -20.46 3.04
CA LEU A 76 -41.64 -20.46 1.58
C LEU A 76 -41.12 -21.80 1.00
N SER A 77 -40.10 -22.41 1.62
CA SER A 77 -39.56 -23.70 1.18
C SER A 77 -40.53 -24.85 1.41
N GLU A 78 -41.24 -24.89 2.54
CA GLU A 78 -42.29 -25.87 2.80
C GLU A 78 -43.49 -25.70 1.87
N GLN A 79 -43.91 -24.45 1.63
CA GLN A 79 -44.99 -24.14 0.69
C GLN A 79 -44.64 -24.59 -0.73
N LEU A 80 -43.40 -24.38 -1.17
CA LEU A 80 -42.90 -24.84 -2.47
C LEU A 80 -42.99 -26.37 -2.58
N LEU A 81 -42.41 -27.10 -1.61
CA LEU A 81 -42.43 -28.57 -1.57
C LEU A 81 -43.86 -29.13 -1.58
N SER A 82 -44.77 -28.51 -0.81
CA SER A 82 -46.17 -28.92 -0.78
C SER A 82 -46.87 -28.70 -2.14
N SER A 83 -46.53 -27.62 -2.84
CA SER A 83 -47.10 -27.27 -4.15
C SER A 83 -46.54 -28.14 -5.28
N GLU A 84 -45.25 -28.49 -5.23
CA GLU A 84 -44.62 -29.46 -6.15
C GLU A 84 -45.24 -30.85 -6.02
N LYS A 85 -45.54 -31.28 -4.79
CA LYS A 85 -46.23 -32.54 -4.53
C LYS A 85 -47.67 -32.52 -5.09
N LYS A 86 -48.41 -31.42 -4.91
CA LYS A 86 -49.74 -31.24 -5.52
C LYS A 86 -49.68 -31.29 -7.04
N LEU A 87 -48.70 -30.62 -7.65
CA LEU A 87 -48.48 -30.63 -9.10
C LEU A 87 -48.24 -32.05 -9.63
N THR A 88 -47.36 -32.80 -8.95
CA THR A 88 -47.06 -34.19 -9.32
C THR A 88 -48.31 -35.05 -9.28
N ASN A 89 -49.10 -34.97 -8.20
CA ASN A 89 -50.36 -35.72 -8.08
C ASN A 89 -51.37 -35.39 -9.18
N ARG A 90 -51.55 -34.10 -9.51
CA ARG A 90 -52.49 -33.70 -10.58
C ARG A 90 -52.01 -34.11 -11.97
N LYS A 91 -50.70 -34.10 -12.23
CA LYS A 91 -50.13 -34.66 -13.46
C LYS A 91 -50.39 -36.16 -13.59
N ASP A 92 -50.23 -36.92 -12.50
CA ASP A 92 -50.53 -38.35 -12.48
C ASP A 92 -52.02 -38.64 -12.72
N GLU A 93 -52.93 -37.80 -12.21
CA GLU A 93 -54.37 -37.88 -12.48
C GLU A 93 -54.70 -37.55 -13.94
N LEU A 94 -54.11 -36.50 -14.50
CA LEU A 94 -54.26 -36.12 -15.91
C LEU A 94 -53.82 -37.28 -16.84
N ASP A 95 -52.70 -37.91 -16.53
CA ASP A 95 -52.19 -39.06 -17.29
C ASP A 95 -53.15 -40.26 -17.26
N LYS A 96 -53.86 -40.48 -16.15
CA LYS A 96 -54.90 -41.50 -16.04
C LYS A 96 -56.12 -41.16 -16.90
N ILE A 97 -56.58 -39.90 -16.86
CA ILE A 97 -57.71 -39.42 -17.67
C ILE A 97 -57.41 -39.54 -19.16
N ILE A 98 -56.21 -39.13 -19.61
CA ILE A 98 -55.78 -39.25 -21.01
C ILE A 98 -55.79 -40.72 -21.47
N LYS A 99 -55.34 -41.64 -20.62
CA LYS A 99 -55.38 -43.08 -20.92
C LYS A 99 -56.81 -43.62 -21.05
N GLU A 100 -57.72 -43.18 -20.20
CA GLU A 100 -59.14 -43.58 -20.27
C GLU A 100 -59.86 -42.96 -21.47
N LEU A 101 -59.61 -41.69 -21.79
CA LEU A 101 -60.12 -41.04 -23.00
C LEU A 101 -59.73 -41.82 -24.26
N LYS A 102 -58.47 -42.27 -24.36
CA LYS A 102 -58.00 -43.08 -25.49
C LYS A 102 -58.77 -44.41 -25.63
N LYS A 103 -59.17 -45.03 -24.51
CA LYS A 103 -60.00 -46.25 -24.53
C LYS A 103 -61.42 -45.93 -25.00
N LEU A 104 -62.01 -44.86 -24.48
CA LEU A 104 -63.36 -44.43 -24.85
C LEU A 104 -63.44 -43.99 -26.33
N ASP A 105 -62.43 -43.31 -26.86
CA ASP A 105 -62.34 -42.95 -28.28
C ASP A 105 -62.29 -44.21 -29.17
N SER A 106 -61.57 -45.26 -28.73
CA SER A 106 -61.54 -46.54 -29.43
C SER A 106 -62.91 -47.25 -29.41
N GLU A 107 -63.65 -47.13 -28.30
CA GLU A 107 -65.01 -47.65 -28.16
C GLU A 107 -66.00 -46.87 -29.04
N LEU A 108 -65.91 -45.53 -29.05
CA LEU A 108 -66.70 -44.67 -29.92
C LEU A 108 -66.45 -44.99 -31.40
N TYR A 109 -65.20 -45.19 -31.80
CA TYR A 109 -64.86 -45.57 -33.18
C TYR A 109 -65.58 -46.86 -33.60
N LYS A 110 -65.51 -47.90 -32.75
CA LYS A 110 -66.22 -49.17 -32.99
C LYS A 110 -67.74 -48.98 -33.07
N ASN A 111 -68.32 -48.26 -32.11
CA ASN A 111 -69.78 -48.04 -32.04
C ASN A 111 -70.29 -47.19 -33.20
N ASN A 112 -69.53 -46.18 -33.62
CA ASN A 112 -69.83 -45.37 -34.80
C ASN A 112 -69.76 -46.23 -36.08
N GLN A 113 -68.76 -47.11 -36.21
CA GLN A 113 -68.67 -48.01 -37.35
C GLN A 113 -69.88 -48.95 -37.46
N LEU A 114 -70.33 -49.53 -36.34
CA LEU A 114 -71.54 -50.35 -36.28
C LEU A 114 -72.80 -49.57 -36.67
N TYR A 115 -72.92 -48.33 -36.19
CA TYR A 115 -74.00 -47.42 -36.57
C TYR A 115 -73.98 -47.11 -38.08
N GLN A 116 -72.81 -46.82 -38.67
CA GLN A 116 -72.69 -46.54 -40.10
C GLN A 116 -73.02 -47.76 -40.95
N PHE A 117 -72.62 -48.96 -40.55
CA PHE A 117 -73.00 -50.20 -41.25
C PHE A 117 -74.51 -50.43 -41.20
N ALA A 118 -75.13 -50.36 -40.01
CA ALA A 118 -76.57 -50.53 -39.88
C ALA A 118 -77.34 -49.47 -40.69
N LYS A 119 -76.83 -48.23 -40.72
CA LYS A 119 -77.41 -47.13 -41.51
C LYS A 119 -77.29 -47.40 -43.01
N ALA A 120 -76.14 -47.85 -43.48
CA ALA A 120 -75.93 -48.20 -44.88
C ALA A 120 -76.86 -49.35 -45.32
N ASP A 121 -77.00 -50.39 -44.49
CA ASP A 121 -77.94 -51.49 -44.74
C ASP A 121 -79.40 -51.00 -44.80
N LEU A 122 -79.78 -50.09 -43.90
CA LEU A 122 -81.10 -49.45 -43.92
C LEU A 122 -81.31 -48.57 -45.15
N ASP A 123 -80.31 -47.81 -45.58
CA ASP A 123 -80.38 -46.92 -46.75
C ASP A 123 -80.53 -47.74 -48.06
N VAL A 124 -79.84 -48.88 -48.18
CA VAL A 124 -80.03 -49.81 -49.30
C VAL A 124 -81.46 -50.35 -49.31
N LEU A 125 -81.95 -50.83 -48.17
CA LEU A 125 -83.30 -51.39 -48.08
C LEU A 125 -84.39 -50.33 -48.23
N LYS A 126 -84.13 -49.09 -47.80
CA LYS A 126 -85.02 -47.94 -48.00
C LYS A 126 -85.23 -47.68 -49.50
N TYR A 127 -84.17 -47.70 -50.28
CA TYR A 127 -84.26 -47.56 -51.74
C TYR A 127 -85.07 -48.69 -52.37
N GLU A 128 -84.89 -49.94 -51.92
CA GLU A 128 -85.69 -51.09 -52.39
C GLU A 128 -87.16 -51.00 -51.97
N TYR A 129 -87.43 -50.56 -50.74
CA TYR A 129 -88.78 -50.33 -50.22
C TYR A 129 -89.50 -49.21 -50.99
N GLU A 130 -88.85 -48.06 -51.19
CA GLU A 130 -89.38 -46.94 -51.98
C GLU A 130 -89.67 -47.38 -53.42
N LYS A 131 -88.79 -48.19 -54.04
CA LYS A 131 -89.01 -48.76 -55.38
C LYS A 131 -90.21 -49.71 -55.42
N SER A 132 -90.42 -50.51 -54.37
CA SER A 132 -91.53 -51.49 -54.30
C SER A 132 -92.92 -50.83 -54.22
N GLN A 133 -93.02 -49.59 -53.71
CA GLN A 133 -94.28 -48.83 -53.66
C GLN A 133 -94.79 -48.39 -55.04
N PHE A 134 -93.95 -48.46 -56.09
CA PHE A 134 -94.28 -48.02 -57.46
C PHE A 134 -94.57 -49.17 -58.46
N GLY A 135 -94.85 -50.41 -57.99
CA GLY A 135 -95.59 -51.40 -58.79
C GLY A 135 -94.90 -52.70 -59.23
N HIS A 136 -93.76 -53.10 -58.65
CA HIS A 136 -93.15 -54.43 -58.91
C HIS A 136 -92.59 -55.08 -57.63
N GLY A 137 -93.36 -55.98 -56.99
CA GLY A 137 -92.92 -56.85 -55.89
C GLY A 137 -93.90 -56.93 -54.70
N SER A 138 -93.84 -58.03 -53.93
CA SER A 138 -94.66 -58.25 -52.71
C SER A 138 -94.27 -57.26 -51.59
N ILE A 139 -95.20 -56.37 -51.21
CA ILE A 139 -94.99 -55.26 -50.25
C ILE A 139 -94.82 -55.73 -48.79
N SER A 140 -95.41 -56.86 -48.40
CA SER A 140 -95.45 -57.31 -46.99
C SER A 140 -94.11 -57.78 -46.43
N ASP A 141 -93.20 -58.32 -47.25
CA ASP A 141 -91.91 -58.89 -46.77
C ASP A 141 -90.80 -57.84 -46.62
N ILE A 142 -90.90 -56.72 -47.35
CA ILE A 142 -89.89 -55.65 -47.34
C ILE A 142 -90.13 -54.70 -46.16
N GLU A 143 -91.40 -54.42 -45.82
CA GLU A 143 -91.78 -53.55 -44.70
C GLU A 143 -91.32 -54.10 -43.33
N GLY A 144 -91.49 -55.40 -43.08
CA GLY A 144 -91.03 -56.04 -41.84
C GLY A 144 -89.50 -56.01 -41.68
N LYS A 145 -88.76 -56.14 -42.79
CA LYS A 145 -87.28 -56.02 -42.80
C LYS A 145 -86.84 -54.57 -42.60
N TYR A 146 -87.55 -53.60 -43.18
CA TYR A 146 -87.27 -52.17 -43.01
C TYR A 146 -87.42 -51.73 -41.56
N LEU A 147 -88.55 -52.09 -40.91
CA LEU A 147 -88.79 -51.76 -39.50
C LEU A 147 -87.75 -52.39 -38.57
N SER A 148 -87.38 -53.66 -38.81
CA SER A 148 -86.33 -54.33 -38.03
C SER A 148 -84.93 -53.70 -38.19
N LEU A 149 -84.57 -53.27 -39.41
CA LEU A 149 -83.32 -52.54 -39.65
C LEU A 149 -83.37 -51.14 -39.05
N ALA A 150 -84.52 -50.45 -39.08
CA ALA A 150 -84.70 -49.15 -38.46
C ALA A 150 -84.50 -49.21 -36.94
N ASP A 151 -85.04 -50.24 -36.28
CA ASP A 151 -84.81 -50.50 -34.85
C ASP A 151 -83.32 -50.77 -34.55
N ASN A 152 -82.62 -51.52 -35.40
CA ASN A 152 -81.17 -51.74 -35.25
C ASN A 152 -80.36 -50.45 -35.41
N VAL A 153 -80.71 -49.59 -36.37
CA VAL A 153 -80.08 -48.27 -36.52
C VAL A 153 -80.30 -47.42 -35.29
N ASN A 154 -81.52 -47.38 -34.76
CA ASN A 154 -81.84 -46.63 -33.54
C ASN A 154 -81.08 -47.16 -32.32
N LYS A 155 -80.97 -48.49 -32.17
CA LYS A 155 -80.17 -49.13 -31.12
C LYS A 155 -78.69 -48.72 -31.19
N TYR A 156 -78.06 -48.80 -32.37
CA TYR A 156 -76.65 -48.41 -32.53
C TYR A 156 -76.44 -46.90 -32.41
N PHE A 157 -77.43 -46.08 -32.78
CA PHE A 157 -77.42 -44.64 -32.53
C PHE A 157 -77.37 -44.32 -31.04
N LEU A 158 -78.24 -44.93 -30.22
CA LEU A 158 -78.25 -44.74 -28.77
C LEU A 158 -76.95 -45.22 -28.11
N ILE A 159 -76.37 -46.34 -28.58
CA ILE A 159 -75.08 -46.84 -28.09
C ILE A 159 -73.95 -45.84 -28.40
N ARG A 160 -73.92 -45.32 -29.64
CA ARG A 160 -72.96 -44.28 -30.04
C ARG A 160 -73.11 -43.02 -29.18
N GLN A 161 -74.33 -42.53 -28.99
CA GLN A 161 -74.62 -41.33 -28.20
C GLN A 161 -74.18 -41.47 -26.74
N ASN A 162 -74.36 -42.65 -26.14
CA ASN A 162 -73.87 -42.95 -24.79
C ASN A 162 -72.33 -42.93 -24.71
N SER A 163 -71.64 -43.47 -25.72
CA SER A 163 -70.17 -43.35 -25.83
C SER A 163 -69.71 -41.89 -25.97
N GLU A 164 -70.41 -41.08 -26.77
CA GLU A 164 -70.12 -39.64 -26.93
C GLU A 164 -70.29 -38.88 -25.60
N SER A 165 -71.37 -39.13 -24.86
CA SER A 165 -71.63 -38.49 -23.56
C SER A 165 -70.57 -38.82 -22.50
N LYS A 166 -70.09 -40.07 -22.45
CA LYS A 166 -68.98 -40.47 -21.57
C LYS A 166 -67.68 -39.74 -21.89
N ILE A 167 -67.37 -39.57 -23.17
CA ILE A 167 -66.17 -38.82 -23.62
C ILE A 167 -66.31 -37.35 -23.26
N GLU A 168 -67.48 -36.75 -23.48
CA GLU A 168 -67.74 -35.34 -23.13
C GLU A 168 -67.54 -35.08 -21.63
N THR A 169 -68.05 -35.97 -20.78
CA THR A 169 -67.89 -35.87 -19.31
C THR A 169 -66.42 -35.97 -18.90
N MET A 170 -65.68 -36.90 -19.49
CA MET A 170 -64.26 -37.11 -19.21
C MET A 170 -63.37 -35.96 -19.74
N LYS A 171 -63.75 -35.33 -20.87
CA LYS A 171 -63.08 -34.13 -21.41
C LYS A 171 -63.30 -32.89 -20.54
N ILE A 172 -64.46 -32.76 -19.89
CA ILE A 172 -64.70 -31.69 -18.92
C ILE A 172 -63.74 -31.85 -17.74
N GLN A 173 -63.61 -33.06 -17.19
CA GLN A 173 -62.66 -33.36 -16.11
C GLN A 173 -61.20 -33.14 -16.53
N GLU A 174 -60.83 -33.50 -17.77
CA GLU A 174 -59.49 -33.23 -18.30
C GLU A 174 -59.19 -31.71 -18.30
N ARG A 175 -60.13 -30.89 -18.75
CA ARG A 175 -59.97 -29.44 -18.80
C ARG A 175 -59.84 -28.84 -17.40
N GLU A 176 -60.67 -29.27 -16.45
CA GLU A 176 -60.60 -28.81 -15.06
C GLU A 176 -59.23 -29.12 -14.43
N ILE A 177 -58.70 -30.33 -14.61
CA ILE A 177 -57.37 -30.69 -14.09
C ILE A 177 -56.25 -29.90 -14.77
N ARG A 178 -56.38 -29.60 -16.07
CA ARG A 178 -55.40 -28.75 -16.78
C ARG A 178 -55.38 -27.32 -16.23
N GLU A 179 -56.55 -26.73 -16.00
CA GLU A 179 -56.68 -25.41 -15.37
C GLU A 179 -56.05 -25.40 -13.97
N GLU A 180 -56.32 -26.42 -13.14
CA GLU A 180 -55.69 -26.55 -11.82
C GLU A 180 -54.16 -26.70 -11.89
N ILE A 181 -53.63 -27.45 -12.87
CA ILE A 181 -52.19 -27.59 -13.09
C ILE A 181 -51.56 -26.24 -13.45
N ASP A 182 -52.20 -25.46 -14.33
CA ASP A 182 -51.72 -24.15 -14.73
C ASP A 182 -51.71 -23.17 -13.55
N ASP A 183 -52.74 -23.18 -12.72
CA ASP A 183 -52.80 -22.40 -11.48
C ASP A 183 -51.70 -22.79 -10.48
N ILE A 184 -51.46 -24.09 -10.29
CA ILE A 184 -50.38 -24.59 -9.43
C ILE A 184 -49.01 -24.17 -9.99
N ASN A 185 -48.80 -24.23 -11.31
CA ASN A 185 -47.57 -23.77 -11.95
C ASN A 185 -47.35 -22.27 -11.76
N ASN A 186 -48.40 -21.46 -11.89
CA ASN A 186 -48.35 -20.02 -11.64
C ASN A 186 -47.98 -19.72 -10.17
N SER A 187 -48.58 -20.44 -9.24
CA SER A 187 -48.25 -20.35 -7.81
C SER A 187 -46.81 -20.78 -7.52
N LEU A 188 -46.32 -21.85 -8.15
CA LEU A 188 -44.92 -22.31 -8.02
C LEU A 188 -43.93 -21.27 -8.55
N ASN A 189 -44.25 -20.63 -9.67
CA ASN A 189 -43.43 -19.54 -10.21
C ASN A 189 -43.37 -18.34 -9.25
N ALA A 190 -44.49 -17.98 -8.62
CA ALA A 190 -44.55 -16.91 -7.64
C ALA A 190 -43.76 -17.24 -6.37
N LEU A 191 -43.94 -18.45 -5.81
CA LEU A 191 -43.23 -18.93 -4.62
C LEU A 191 -41.72 -19.03 -4.87
N THR A 192 -41.30 -19.56 -6.02
CA THR A 192 -39.89 -19.63 -6.42
C THR A 192 -39.26 -18.24 -6.48
N ARG A 193 -39.93 -17.27 -7.14
CA ARG A 193 -39.44 -15.88 -7.22
C ARG A 193 -39.31 -15.22 -5.85
N ALA A 194 -40.28 -15.43 -4.96
CA ALA A 194 -40.26 -14.88 -3.62
C ALA A 194 -39.08 -15.46 -2.80
N LYS A 195 -38.89 -16.78 -2.87
CA LYS A 195 -37.77 -17.48 -2.22
C LYS A 195 -36.41 -17.01 -2.76
N ASP A 196 -36.26 -16.87 -4.07
CA ASP A 196 -35.01 -16.41 -4.69
C ASP A 196 -34.69 -14.95 -4.38
N LEU A 197 -35.71 -14.10 -4.26
CA LEU A 197 -35.53 -12.71 -3.86
C LEU A 197 -35.10 -12.60 -2.39
N LEU A 198 -35.71 -13.39 -1.50
CA LEU A 198 -35.31 -13.46 -0.10
C LEU A 198 -33.89 -14.02 0.06
N LYS A 199 -33.55 -15.06 -0.70
CA LYS A 199 -32.20 -15.63 -0.77
C LYS A 199 -31.18 -14.58 -1.18
N ARG A 200 -31.42 -13.82 -2.25
CA ARG A 200 -30.53 -12.74 -2.70
C ARG A 200 -30.35 -11.63 -1.67
N LYS A 201 -31.43 -11.23 -0.98
CA LYS A 201 -31.37 -10.22 0.09
C LYS A 201 -30.54 -10.69 1.29
N LEU A 202 -30.71 -11.95 1.69
CA LEU A 202 -30.02 -12.53 2.85
C LEU A 202 -28.57 -12.90 2.52
N SER A 203 -28.28 -13.29 1.28
CA SER A 203 -26.93 -13.73 0.89
C SER A 203 -25.97 -12.59 0.59
N LYS A 204 -26.41 -11.33 0.37
CA LYS A 204 -25.55 -10.18 -0.02
C LYS A 204 -24.49 -10.52 -1.10
N VAL A 205 -24.80 -11.44 -2.02
CA VAL A 205 -23.81 -12.02 -2.95
C VAL A 205 -24.15 -11.72 -4.41
N ASP A 206 -23.10 -11.29 -5.13
CA ASP A 206 -22.99 -11.14 -6.58
C ASP A 206 -23.11 -12.53 -7.28
N PRO A 207 -24.01 -12.72 -8.27
CA PRO A 207 -24.37 -14.02 -8.83
C PRO A 207 -23.24 -14.84 -9.48
N GLU A 208 -22.08 -14.25 -9.79
CA GLU A 208 -21.00 -14.93 -10.51
C GLU A 208 -20.18 -15.92 -9.66
N SER A 209 -20.30 -15.88 -8.33
CA SER A 209 -19.41 -16.64 -7.43
C SER A 209 -19.80 -18.12 -7.18
N MET A 210 -20.94 -18.59 -7.70
CA MET A 210 -21.55 -19.86 -7.27
C MET A 210 -21.68 -20.93 -8.37
N SER A 211 -20.56 -21.53 -8.75
CA SER A 211 -20.58 -22.90 -9.28
C SER A 211 -19.43 -23.70 -8.67
N PHE A 212 -19.72 -24.37 -7.56
CA PHE A 212 -18.86 -25.40 -6.97
C PHE A 212 -18.51 -26.50 -8.00
N ALA A 213 -19.41 -26.78 -8.95
CA ALA A 213 -19.22 -27.73 -10.04
C ALA A 213 -18.15 -27.28 -11.05
N ASN A 214 -18.11 -25.98 -11.42
CA ASN A 214 -17.05 -25.44 -12.30
C ASN A 214 -15.69 -25.44 -11.61
N LYS A 215 -15.65 -25.33 -10.27
CA LYS A 215 -14.40 -25.38 -9.49
C LYS A 215 -13.84 -26.80 -9.34
N ILE A 216 -14.70 -27.84 -9.32
CA ILE A 216 -14.28 -29.25 -9.25
C ILE A 216 -13.80 -29.77 -10.60
N GLY A 217 -14.39 -29.31 -11.72
CA GLY A 217 -13.95 -29.69 -13.08
C GLY A 217 -12.49 -29.37 -13.39
N ASN A 218 -11.87 -28.46 -12.64
CA ASN A 218 -10.47 -28.05 -12.83
C ASN A 218 -9.45 -29.07 -12.28
N VAL A 219 -9.83 -29.98 -11.38
CA VAL A 219 -8.93 -31.03 -10.85
C VAL A 219 -8.46 -32.00 -11.94
N VAL A 220 -9.25 -32.16 -13.01
CA VAL A 220 -8.91 -33.01 -14.17
C VAL A 220 -8.03 -32.26 -15.19
N ARG A 221 -8.00 -30.92 -15.15
CA ARG A 221 -7.14 -30.07 -16.01
C ARG A 221 -5.71 -29.92 -15.48
N ASP A 222 -5.45 -30.24 -14.22
CA ASP A 222 -4.12 -30.22 -13.59
C ASP A 222 -3.14 -31.30 -14.10
N LEU A 223 -3.48 -32.00 -15.21
CA LEU A 223 -2.59 -32.98 -15.84
C LEU A 223 -1.46 -32.27 -16.63
N PRO A 224 -0.21 -32.75 -16.59
CA PRO A 224 0.98 -32.04 -17.10
C PRO A 224 0.93 -31.54 -18.54
N VAL A 225 0.09 -32.13 -19.40
CA VAL A 225 -0.02 -31.80 -20.83
C VAL A 225 -1.09 -30.74 -21.10
N LEU A 226 -2.13 -30.64 -20.27
CA LEU A 226 -3.24 -29.69 -20.47
C LEU A 226 -2.93 -28.29 -19.89
N ASP A 227 -2.15 -28.21 -18.80
CA ASP A 227 -1.70 -26.93 -18.19
C ASP A 227 -0.85 -26.07 -19.14
N PHE A 228 -0.20 -26.68 -20.15
CA PHE A 228 0.64 -25.94 -21.10
C PHE A 228 -0.16 -25.18 -22.18
N ILE A 229 -1.36 -25.63 -22.52
CA ILE A 229 -2.16 -25.09 -23.65
C ILE A 229 -3.08 -23.94 -23.20
N ASP A 230 -3.52 -23.96 -21.94
CA ASP A 230 -4.36 -22.93 -21.31
C ASP A 230 -4.10 -22.94 -19.78
N PRO A 231 -2.98 -22.33 -19.32
CA PRO A 231 -2.53 -22.44 -17.94
C PRO A 231 -3.50 -21.71 -17.00
N TYR A 232 -4.12 -22.47 -16.10
CA TYR A 232 -4.98 -21.89 -15.06
C TYR A 232 -4.18 -21.07 -14.04
N TYR A 233 -2.94 -21.50 -13.76
CA TYR A 233 -1.98 -20.76 -12.95
C TYR A 233 -1.07 -19.96 -13.87
N GLU A 234 -1.09 -18.63 -13.75
CA GLU A 234 -0.33 -17.74 -14.60
C GLU A 234 0.49 -16.72 -13.82
N VAL A 235 1.53 -16.20 -14.45
CA VAL A 235 2.29 -15.07 -13.92
C VAL A 235 1.43 -13.83 -14.05
N LYS A 236 1.00 -13.28 -12.91
CA LYS A 236 0.28 -12.00 -12.87
C LYS A 236 1.28 -10.87 -13.02
N GLN A 237 1.02 -9.97 -13.95
CA GLN A 237 1.92 -8.87 -14.27
C GLN A 237 1.17 -7.54 -14.37
N VAL A 238 1.73 -6.51 -13.73
CA VAL A 238 1.37 -5.10 -13.92
C VAL A 238 2.52 -4.39 -14.61
N VAL A 239 2.21 -3.54 -15.59
CA VAL A 239 3.20 -2.73 -16.32
C VAL A 239 2.87 -1.27 -16.08
N VAL A 240 3.79 -0.55 -15.44
CA VAL A 240 3.67 0.88 -15.14
C VAL A 240 4.44 1.63 -16.22
N ASN A 241 3.73 2.19 -17.21
CA ASN A 241 4.37 2.80 -18.37
C ASN A 241 5.02 4.16 -18.06
N ASP A 242 4.49 4.89 -17.08
CA ASP A 242 4.98 6.23 -16.71
C ASP A 242 6.25 6.19 -15.83
N LEU A 243 6.68 4.99 -15.40
CA LEU A 243 7.89 4.78 -14.63
C LEU A 243 8.84 3.85 -15.39
N GLU A 244 10.03 4.35 -15.70
CA GLU A 244 11.05 3.58 -16.39
C GLU A 244 12.09 3.02 -15.41
N GLU A 245 12.56 1.81 -15.69
CA GLU A 245 13.77 1.22 -15.12
C GLU A 245 14.85 1.13 -16.20
N ASP A 246 16.04 1.62 -15.88
CA ASP A 246 17.20 1.49 -16.77
C ASP A 246 17.68 0.04 -16.77
N LEU A 247 17.39 -0.67 -17.87
CA LEU A 247 17.88 -2.01 -18.13
C LEU A 247 18.82 -1.97 -19.33
N VAL A 248 20.11 -1.83 -19.06
CA VAL A 248 21.17 -1.78 -20.09
C VAL A 248 20.99 -0.57 -21.01
N TYR A 249 20.83 0.62 -20.43
CA TYR A 249 20.63 1.90 -21.12
C TYR A 249 19.34 1.98 -21.95
N MET A 250 18.40 1.08 -21.68
CA MET A 250 17.05 1.10 -22.24
C MET A 250 16.09 1.50 -21.13
N GLY A 251 15.41 2.64 -21.31
CA GLY A 251 14.32 3.09 -20.44
C GLY A 251 13.11 2.17 -20.63
N MET A 252 13.12 1.05 -19.90
CA MET A 252 12.07 0.04 -20.01
C MET A 252 10.96 0.36 -19.03
N PRO A 253 9.68 0.22 -19.40
CA PRO A 253 8.59 0.32 -18.44
C PRO A 253 8.81 -0.59 -17.24
N LYS A 254 8.48 -0.09 -16.06
CA LYS A 254 8.57 -0.85 -14.81
C LYS A 254 7.55 -1.98 -14.84
N VAL A 255 8.01 -3.19 -14.53
CA VAL A 255 7.19 -4.40 -14.56
C VAL A 255 7.15 -5.00 -13.16
N ASP A 256 5.94 -5.26 -12.67
CA ASP A 256 5.68 -5.87 -11.38
C ASP A 256 4.99 -7.23 -11.54
N ARG A 257 5.47 -8.26 -10.83
CA ARG A 257 4.90 -9.60 -10.81
C ARG A 257 4.63 -10.12 -9.42
N CYS A 258 4.62 -9.25 -8.40
CA CYS A 258 4.50 -9.65 -7.00
C CYS A 258 3.19 -10.41 -6.73
N MET A 259 2.11 -10.04 -7.41
CA MET A 259 0.80 -10.72 -7.34
C MET A 259 0.84 -12.18 -7.81
N THR A 260 1.90 -12.63 -8.48
CA THR A 260 2.06 -14.03 -8.86
C THR A 260 2.14 -14.93 -7.62
N CYS A 261 2.76 -14.44 -6.54
CA CYS A 261 2.87 -15.15 -5.26
C CYS A 261 1.97 -14.53 -4.18
N HIS A 262 1.85 -13.19 -4.14
CA HIS A 262 1.00 -12.44 -3.20
C HIS A 262 -0.43 -12.32 -3.72
N VAL A 263 -1.06 -13.46 -4.02
CA VAL A 263 -2.35 -13.54 -4.71
C VAL A 263 -3.57 -13.05 -3.91
N GLY A 264 -3.42 -12.87 -2.59
CA GLY A 264 -4.47 -12.34 -1.72
C GLY A 264 -4.34 -10.85 -1.42
N ILE A 265 -3.28 -10.18 -1.90
CA ILE A 265 -2.90 -8.83 -1.44
C ILE A 265 -3.99 -7.78 -1.72
N ASP A 266 -4.71 -7.91 -2.83
CA ASP A 266 -5.77 -7.01 -3.30
C ASP A 266 -7.19 -7.54 -3.00
N LYS A 267 -7.31 -8.63 -2.23
CA LYS A 267 -8.59 -9.29 -1.95
C LYS A 267 -9.00 -9.11 -0.50
N ALA A 268 -10.21 -8.61 -0.25
CA ALA A 268 -10.75 -8.50 1.09
C ALA A 268 -11.06 -9.86 1.75
N GLY A 269 -10.97 -9.92 3.08
CA GLY A 269 -11.29 -11.08 3.91
C GLY A 269 -10.20 -12.15 3.95
N PHE A 270 -8.96 -11.81 3.60
CA PHE A 270 -7.77 -12.66 3.82
C PHE A 270 -6.78 -11.95 4.74
N GLU A 271 -7.22 -10.99 5.56
CA GLU A 271 -6.38 -10.18 6.44
C GLU A 271 -5.63 -11.07 7.46
N ASP A 272 -6.29 -12.12 7.95
CA ASP A 272 -5.73 -13.09 8.90
C ASP A 272 -5.01 -14.28 8.23
N ALA A 273 -4.96 -14.33 6.89
CA ALA A 273 -4.25 -15.40 6.20
C ALA A 273 -2.73 -15.28 6.44
N PRO A 274 -1.98 -16.40 6.47
CA PRO A 274 -0.53 -16.34 6.64
C PRO A 274 0.15 -15.70 5.42
N GLN A 275 1.28 -15.02 5.64
CA GLN A 275 2.09 -14.49 4.53
C GLN A 275 2.59 -15.64 3.63
N PRO A 276 2.58 -15.48 2.28
CA PRO A 276 2.32 -14.25 1.52
C PRO A 276 0.86 -14.02 1.10
N TYR A 277 -0.11 -14.74 1.67
CA TYR A 277 -1.51 -14.75 1.26
C TYR A 277 -2.38 -13.65 1.87
N SER A 278 -1.83 -12.90 2.82
CA SER A 278 -2.57 -11.89 3.56
C SER A 278 -3.01 -10.72 2.67
N THR A 279 -4.20 -10.19 2.94
CA THR A 279 -4.66 -8.92 2.35
C THR A 279 -3.76 -7.76 2.77
N HIS A 280 -3.63 -6.76 1.90
CA HIS A 280 -2.87 -5.56 2.22
C HIS A 280 -3.47 -4.85 3.45
N PRO A 281 -2.68 -4.46 4.46
CA PRO A 281 -3.19 -3.83 5.69
C PRO A 281 -4.00 -2.55 5.47
N LYS A 282 -3.80 -1.90 4.32
CA LYS A 282 -4.45 -0.66 3.89
C LYS A 282 -5.08 -0.84 2.52
N LEU A 283 -5.95 -1.84 2.36
CA LEU A 283 -6.55 -2.21 1.07
C LEU A 283 -7.22 -0.99 0.39
N ASP A 284 -8.10 -0.30 1.09
CA ASP A 284 -8.89 0.82 0.54
C ASP A 284 -8.06 2.09 0.25
N PHE A 285 -6.85 2.20 0.82
CA PHE A 285 -5.97 3.36 0.61
C PHE A 285 -4.84 3.09 -0.39
N MET A 286 -4.39 1.84 -0.50
CA MET A 286 -3.28 1.44 -1.36
C MET A 286 -3.74 0.55 -2.50
N VAL A 287 -3.74 -0.77 -2.36
CA VAL A 287 -3.79 -1.68 -3.54
C VAL A 287 -5.20 -1.98 -4.06
N GLY A 288 -6.25 -1.56 -3.36
CA GLY A 288 -7.63 -1.87 -3.71
C GLY A 288 -8.07 -1.24 -5.05
N PRO A 289 -9.08 -1.81 -5.75
CA PRO A 289 -9.49 -1.32 -7.08
C PRO A 289 -9.98 0.14 -7.09
N ASN A 290 -10.55 0.61 -5.98
CA ASN A 290 -11.11 1.96 -5.83
C ASN A 290 -10.25 2.86 -4.93
N SER A 291 -9.03 2.42 -4.60
CA SER A 291 -8.13 3.21 -3.77
C SER A 291 -7.54 4.38 -4.57
N PRO A 292 -6.87 5.33 -3.90
CA PRO A 292 -6.01 6.30 -4.57
C PRO A 292 -4.78 5.72 -5.28
N HIS A 293 -4.40 4.46 -5.03
CA HIS A 293 -3.20 3.81 -5.57
C HIS A 293 -3.44 2.41 -6.13
N PRO A 294 -4.44 2.19 -7.00
CA PRO A 294 -4.88 0.86 -7.40
C PRO A 294 -3.72 0.04 -7.96
N LEU A 295 -3.65 -1.22 -7.55
CA LEU A 295 -2.49 -2.07 -7.85
C LEU A 295 -2.24 -2.24 -9.35
N SER A 296 -3.30 -2.21 -10.16
CA SER A 296 -3.26 -2.28 -11.62
C SER A 296 -2.54 -1.12 -12.28
N GLU A 297 -2.40 0.02 -11.60
CA GLU A 297 -1.73 1.22 -12.13
C GLU A 297 -0.34 1.42 -11.51
N PHE A 298 -0.18 1.10 -10.23
CA PHE A 298 1.05 1.39 -9.50
C PHE A 298 1.99 0.19 -9.34
N GLY A 299 1.48 -1.04 -9.27
CA GLY A 299 2.26 -2.22 -8.88
C GLY A 299 2.85 -2.13 -7.46
N CYS A 300 3.48 -3.22 -6.98
CA CYS A 300 4.07 -3.27 -5.64
C CYS A 300 5.45 -2.58 -5.56
N THR A 301 6.30 -2.84 -6.55
CA THR A 301 7.71 -2.42 -6.60
C THR A 301 7.91 -0.91 -6.78
N THR A 302 6.86 -0.17 -7.14
CA THR A 302 6.87 1.30 -7.13
C THR A 302 7.08 1.83 -5.72
N CYS A 303 6.37 1.27 -4.74
CA CYS A 303 6.48 1.64 -3.34
C CYS A 303 7.55 0.81 -2.60
N HIS A 304 7.58 -0.50 -2.83
CA HIS A 304 8.41 -1.43 -2.06
C HIS A 304 9.80 -1.66 -2.64
N ALA A 305 10.11 -1.14 -3.83
CA ALA A 305 11.34 -1.47 -4.56
C ALA A 305 11.48 -2.99 -4.82
N GLY A 306 12.68 -3.46 -5.12
CA GLY A 306 12.93 -4.86 -5.47
C GLY A 306 12.87 -5.11 -6.98
N ARG A 307 12.98 -6.38 -7.35
CA ARG A 307 13.04 -6.80 -8.75
C ARG A 307 11.67 -7.28 -9.22
N GLY A 308 10.86 -6.38 -9.75
CA GLY A 308 9.45 -6.66 -10.08
C GLY A 308 9.26 -7.74 -11.16
N ARG A 309 10.25 -7.98 -12.02
CA ARG A 309 10.23 -9.09 -13.00
C ARG A 309 10.49 -10.48 -12.39
N GLY A 310 10.96 -10.54 -11.14
CA GLY A 310 11.23 -11.77 -10.42
C GLY A 310 9.94 -12.53 -10.10
N THR A 311 9.99 -13.86 -10.17
CA THR A 311 8.87 -14.76 -9.85
C THR A 311 9.24 -15.74 -8.74
N GLY A 312 10.31 -15.48 -7.99
CA GLY A 312 10.79 -16.32 -6.91
C GLY A 312 11.22 -15.47 -5.73
N PHE A 313 11.37 -16.10 -4.56
CA PHE A 313 11.74 -15.41 -3.33
C PHE A 313 13.06 -14.65 -3.47
N TYR A 314 14.13 -15.34 -3.88
CA TYR A 314 15.42 -14.72 -4.16
C TYR A 314 15.36 -13.76 -5.35
N THR A 315 14.74 -14.16 -6.46
CA THR A 315 14.78 -13.39 -7.73
C THR A 315 14.00 -12.08 -7.69
N SER A 316 13.11 -11.90 -6.71
CA SER A 316 12.39 -10.64 -6.48
C SER A 316 13.15 -9.67 -5.56
N ALA A 317 14.34 -10.06 -5.09
CA ALA A 317 15.22 -9.30 -4.21
C ALA A 317 14.56 -8.88 -2.89
N HIS A 318 13.86 -9.81 -2.22
CA HIS A 318 13.32 -9.58 -0.87
C HIS A 318 14.44 -9.26 0.12
N SER A 319 14.16 -8.34 1.04
CA SER A 319 15.11 -7.92 2.08
C SER A 319 14.56 -8.16 3.48
N PRO A 320 15.37 -8.71 4.40
CA PRO A 320 14.98 -8.93 5.78
C PRO A 320 14.97 -7.60 6.56
N ASN A 321 14.19 -7.54 7.65
CA ASN A 321 14.15 -6.37 8.53
C ASN A 321 15.35 -6.25 9.47
N ASP A 322 15.99 -7.39 9.76
CA ASP A 322 16.99 -7.58 10.80
C ASP A 322 17.86 -8.82 10.53
N LYS A 323 18.95 -8.96 11.29
CA LYS A 323 19.92 -10.06 11.15
C LYS A 323 19.33 -11.44 11.50
N GLU A 324 18.35 -11.50 12.39
CA GLU A 324 17.71 -12.77 12.80
C GLU A 324 16.83 -13.32 11.68
N THR A 325 16.00 -12.46 11.08
CA THR A 325 15.20 -12.75 9.90
C THR A 325 16.09 -13.16 8.73
N ALA A 326 17.20 -12.45 8.50
CA ALA A 326 18.18 -12.80 7.48
C ALA A 326 18.74 -14.22 7.67
N TYR A 327 19.15 -14.56 8.90
CA TYR A 327 19.66 -15.89 9.23
C TYR A 327 18.59 -16.98 9.03
N ARG A 328 17.37 -16.72 9.48
CA ARG A 328 16.23 -17.63 9.30
C ARG A 328 15.94 -17.87 7.83
N TRP A 329 15.86 -16.81 7.03
CA TRP A 329 15.62 -16.92 5.58
C TRP A 329 16.77 -17.63 4.86
N LYS A 330 18.02 -17.44 5.29
CA LYS A 330 19.15 -18.19 4.75
C LYS A 330 18.99 -19.70 5.01
N LYS A 331 18.58 -20.08 6.22
CA LYS A 331 18.37 -21.48 6.62
C LYS A 331 17.15 -22.13 5.98
N GLU A 332 16.01 -21.43 5.95
CA GLU A 332 14.71 -21.98 5.54
C GLU A 332 14.45 -21.83 4.03
N LEU A 333 14.94 -20.74 3.43
CA LEU A 333 14.62 -20.35 2.04
C LEU A 333 15.86 -20.23 1.14
N GLY A 334 17.06 -20.53 1.66
CA GLY A 334 18.31 -20.36 0.93
C GLY A 334 18.57 -18.90 0.52
N TRP A 335 18.06 -17.94 1.29
CA TRP A 335 18.18 -16.53 0.98
C TRP A 335 19.63 -16.03 1.13
N GLU A 336 20.06 -15.22 0.15
CA GLU A 336 21.29 -14.45 0.19
C GLU A 336 21.04 -13.06 -0.45
N PRO A 337 21.83 -12.04 -0.12
CA PRO A 337 21.77 -10.75 -0.80
C PRO A 337 22.03 -10.89 -2.31
N MET A 338 21.23 -10.21 -3.13
CA MET A 338 21.44 -10.19 -4.58
C MET A 338 22.47 -9.12 -4.95
N HIS A 339 23.75 -9.50 -4.93
CA HIS A 339 24.88 -8.58 -5.12
C HIS A 339 24.82 -7.71 -6.39
N TYR A 340 24.21 -8.20 -7.48
CA TYR A 340 24.13 -7.47 -8.76
C TYR A 340 22.82 -6.70 -8.96
N TRP A 341 21.97 -6.60 -7.94
CA TRP A 341 20.73 -5.85 -8.00
C TRP A 341 20.75 -4.67 -7.03
N GLU A 342 20.94 -3.49 -7.59
CA GLU A 342 21.23 -2.25 -6.87
C GLU A 342 20.02 -1.67 -6.10
N ILE A 343 18.82 -2.17 -6.39
CA ILE A 343 17.56 -1.66 -5.83
C ILE A 343 16.77 -2.82 -5.19
N PRO A 344 17.30 -3.48 -4.15
CA PRO A 344 16.59 -4.56 -3.47
C PRO A 344 15.30 -4.00 -2.83
N MET A 345 14.38 -4.90 -2.50
CA MET A 345 13.13 -4.52 -1.84
C MET A 345 13.43 -3.82 -0.52
N LEU A 346 12.68 -2.78 -0.19
CA LEU A 346 12.78 -2.09 1.07
C LEU A 346 12.31 -3.03 2.19
N PRO A 347 13.10 -3.19 3.27
CA PRO A 347 12.60 -3.72 4.52
C PRO A 347 11.31 -2.99 4.95
N LYS A 348 10.41 -3.68 5.64
CA LYS A 348 9.11 -3.14 6.10
C LYS A 348 9.26 -1.79 6.82
N LYS A 349 10.30 -1.63 7.64
CA LYS A 349 10.58 -0.39 8.38
C LYS A 349 10.92 0.83 7.50
N TYR A 350 11.23 0.62 6.22
CA TYR A 350 11.60 1.68 5.28
C TYR A 350 10.59 1.85 4.15
N THR A 351 9.43 1.16 4.17
CA THR A 351 8.49 1.19 3.03
C THR A 351 7.88 2.56 2.80
N GLU A 352 7.74 3.38 3.85
CA GLU A 352 7.27 4.77 3.72
C GLU A 352 8.21 5.63 2.86
N ALA A 353 9.50 5.28 2.74
CA ALA A 353 10.42 5.99 1.85
C ALA A 353 9.96 5.95 0.38
N GLY A 354 9.18 4.94 -0.02
CA GLY A 354 8.58 4.86 -1.35
C GLY A 354 7.61 6.01 -1.65
N CYS A 355 6.92 6.55 -0.63
CA CYS A 355 5.96 7.64 -0.79
C CYS A 355 6.64 8.93 -1.28
N TYR A 356 7.89 9.17 -0.87
CA TYR A 356 8.63 10.39 -1.24
C TYR A 356 8.82 10.54 -2.75
N LYS A 357 8.81 9.44 -3.52
CA LYS A 357 8.99 9.47 -4.99
C LYS A 357 7.97 10.36 -5.69
N CYS A 358 6.71 10.33 -5.25
CA CYS A 358 5.63 11.12 -5.84
C CYS A 358 5.17 12.26 -4.93
N HIS A 359 5.33 12.12 -3.62
CA HIS A 359 4.85 13.08 -2.63
C HIS A 359 5.94 14.01 -2.07
N SER A 360 7.09 14.13 -2.74
CA SER A 360 8.19 14.99 -2.32
C SER A 360 7.82 16.46 -2.14
N GLY A 361 6.69 16.93 -2.69
CA GLY A 361 6.17 18.30 -2.53
C GLY A 361 5.09 18.49 -1.47
N ASN A 362 4.38 17.43 -1.05
CA ASN A 362 3.15 17.54 -0.27
C ASN A 362 3.30 16.81 1.08
N MET A 363 3.73 17.53 2.12
CA MET A 363 3.92 17.00 3.47
C MET A 363 3.13 17.84 4.50
N PRO A 364 2.63 17.26 5.61
CA PRO A 364 2.77 15.86 6.03
C PRO A 364 1.87 14.90 5.23
N LEU A 365 2.26 13.62 5.20
CA LEU A 365 1.52 12.56 4.52
C LEU A 365 0.75 11.69 5.51
N LYS A 366 -0.50 11.40 5.16
CA LYS A 366 -1.32 10.42 5.86
C LYS A 366 -0.80 9.01 5.57
N GLU A 367 -0.74 8.14 6.57
CA GLU A 367 -0.21 6.75 6.45
C GLU A 367 1.30 6.67 6.12
N ALA A 368 2.03 7.77 6.30
CA ALA A 368 3.48 7.85 6.19
C ALA A 368 4.04 8.81 7.25
N GLU A 369 3.69 8.55 8.51
CA GLU A 369 4.03 9.38 9.67
C GLU A 369 5.54 9.38 9.94
N THR A 370 6.23 8.26 9.73
CA THR A 370 7.68 8.14 9.92
C THR A 370 8.44 9.00 8.92
N LEU A 371 8.06 8.94 7.63
CA LEU A 371 8.63 9.79 6.59
C LEU A 371 8.36 11.27 6.91
N SER A 372 7.13 11.58 7.32
CA SER A 372 6.72 12.95 7.66
C SER A 372 7.48 13.51 8.85
N LEU A 373 7.69 12.70 9.89
CA LEU A 373 8.52 13.04 11.03
C LEU A 373 9.98 13.23 10.61
N GLY A 374 10.52 12.32 9.81
CA GLY A 374 11.89 12.39 9.31
C GLY A 374 12.19 13.69 8.55
N LEU A 375 11.29 14.11 7.65
CA LEU A 375 11.44 15.40 6.95
C LEU A 375 11.27 16.60 7.88
N SER A 376 10.38 16.51 8.87
CA SER A 376 10.22 17.57 9.88
C SER A 376 11.47 17.74 10.74
N VAL A 377 12.11 16.63 11.12
CA VAL A 377 13.40 16.63 11.82
C VAL A 377 14.51 17.17 10.91
N PHE A 378 14.55 16.78 9.64
CA PHE A 378 15.53 17.29 8.66
C PHE A 378 15.46 18.82 8.52
N GLU A 379 14.25 19.36 8.41
CA GLU A 379 14.02 20.81 8.36
C GLU A 379 14.39 21.48 9.69
N LYS A 380 13.92 20.92 10.82
CA LYS A 380 14.15 21.51 12.15
C LYS A 380 15.62 21.51 12.55
N ALA A 381 16.35 20.43 12.26
CA ALA A 381 17.78 20.32 12.48
C ALA A 381 18.58 21.20 11.51
N GLY A 382 17.96 21.66 10.42
CA GLY A 382 18.60 22.52 9.44
C GLY A 382 19.59 21.80 8.56
N CYS A 383 19.37 20.51 8.26
CA CYS A 383 20.26 19.72 7.42
C CYS A 383 20.47 20.39 6.05
N TYR A 384 19.43 21.04 5.51
CA TYR A 384 19.48 21.81 4.26
C TYR A 384 20.46 22.99 4.27
N ALA A 385 20.84 23.47 5.46
CA ALA A 385 21.73 24.62 5.59
C ALA A 385 23.15 24.24 5.18
N CYS A 386 23.61 23.05 5.58
CA CYS A 386 24.90 22.50 5.19
C CYS A 386 24.80 21.73 3.87
N HIS A 387 23.72 20.99 3.66
CA HIS A 387 23.51 20.17 2.46
C HIS A 387 22.52 20.83 1.52
N GLN A 388 22.93 21.12 0.29
CA GLN A 388 22.00 21.66 -0.69
C GLN A 388 20.87 20.66 -0.99
N VAL A 389 19.62 21.12 -0.89
CA VAL A 389 18.43 20.35 -1.25
C VAL A 389 17.42 21.31 -1.88
N ASP A 390 16.97 21.01 -3.09
CA ASP A 390 16.16 21.88 -3.91
C ASP A 390 14.87 22.33 -3.23
N ARG A 391 14.25 21.43 -2.45
CA ARG A 391 13.04 21.71 -1.66
C ARG A 391 13.22 22.86 -0.65
N TRP A 392 14.43 23.10 -0.14
CA TRP A 392 14.71 24.10 0.90
C TRP A 392 15.72 25.17 0.47
N ASN A 393 16.00 25.33 -0.84
CA ASN A 393 16.98 26.32 -1.32
C ASN A 393 16.70 27.76 -0.84
N ASP A 394 15.42 28.14 -0.71
CA ASP A 394 15.00 29.47 -0.25
C ASP A 394 14.70 29.53 1.26
N SER A 395 15.01 28.47 2.01
CA SER A 395 14.73 28.44 3.45
C SER A 395 15.72 29.31 4.22
N PRO A 396 15.26 30.04 5.26
CA PRO A 396 16.14 30.85 6.08
C PRO A 396 17.14 29.96 6.82
N LYS A 397 18.30 30.50 7.15
CA LYS A 397 19.28 29.75 7.95
C LYS A 397 18.70 29.35 9.31
N PRO A 398 18.96 28.12 9.78
CA PRO A 398 18.37 27.58 11.02
C PRO A 398 18.96 28.23 12.29
N GLY A 399 20.20 28.70 12.23
CA GLY A 399 20.88 29.36 13.34
C GLY A 399 20.58 30.86 13.37
N PRO A 400 20.63 31.50 14.56
CA PRO A 400 20.46 32.95 14.67
C PRO A 400 21.58 33.70 13.93
N SER A 401 21.25 34.91 13.47
CA SER A 401 22.27 35.85 13.02
C SER A 401 23.26 36.19 14.13
N LEU A 402 24.55 36.17 13.79
CA LEU A 402 25.66 36.48 14.68
C LEU A 402 26.27 37.87 14.43
N TYR A 403 25.71 38.66 13.49
CA TYR A 403 26.20 40.03 13.21
C TYR A 403 26.26 40.93 14.44
N HIS A 404 25.33 40.77 15.39
CA HIS A 404 25.23 41.58 16.61
C HIS A 404 25.54 40.78 17.88
N LEU A 405 26.27 39.66 17.78
CA LEU A 405 26.49 38.72 18.89
C LEU A 405 26.99 39.39 20.18
N ALA A 406 27.96 40.30 20.06
CA ALA A 406 28.59 40.96 21.22
C ALA A 406 27.62 41.85 22.01
N SER A 407 26.54 42.31 21.38
CA SER A 407 25.47 43.08 22.06
C SER A 407 24.49 42.21 22.83
N LYS A 408 24.48 40.90 22.58
CA LYS A 408 23.50 39.94 23.13
C LYS A 408 24.08 39.12 24.27
N THR A 409 25.28 38.58 24.08
CA THR A 409 25.97 37.65 25.00
C THR A 409 27.42 38.09 25.26
N ASN A 410 28.14 37.37 26.11
CA ASN A 410 29.55 37.57 26.40
C ASN A 410 30.45 36.45 25.82
N LYS A 411 31.77 36.68 25.79
CA LYS A 411 32.76 35.73 25.23
C LYS A 411 32.75 34.40 25.97
N ASP A 412 32.68 34.43 27.29
CA ASP A 412 32.70 33.26 28.17
C ASP A 412 31.57 32.27 27.86
N TRP A 413 30.34 32.78 27.76
CA TRP A 413 29.19 31.98 27.39
C TRP A 413 29.32 31.43 25.97
N THR A 414 29.76 32.25 25.01
CA THR A 414 29.93 31.83 23.61
C THR A 414 30.96 30.70 23.48
N TYR A 415 32.09 30.82 24.16
CA TYR A 415 33.12 29.78 24.20
C TYR A 415 32.53 28.46 24.71
N LYS A 416 31.89 28.48 25.89
CA LYS A 416 31.30 27.29 26.50
C LYS A 416 30.18 26.70 25.64
N TRP A 417 29.43 27.54 24.93
CA TRP A 417 28.34 27.13 24.07
C TRP A 417 28.84 26.44 22.81
N ILE A 418 29.88 26.97 22.16
CA ILE A 418 30.49 26.33 20.97
C ILE A 418 31.14 25.00 21.38
N LEU A 419 31.82 24.96 22.52
CA LEU A 419 32.52 23.77 23.01
C LEU A 419 31.57 22.60 23.32
N GLU A 420 30.47 22.86 24.04
CA GLU A 420 29.54 21.81 24.45
C GLU A 420 28.09 22.35 24.62
N PRO A 421 27.34 22.56 23.52
CA PRO A 421 26.01 23.20 23.58
C PRO A 421 25.02 22.47 24.49
N ARG A 422 25.07 21.13 24.50
CA ARG A 422 24.15 20.28 25.27
C ARG A 422 24.38 20.32 26.77
N SER A 423 25.55 20.80 27.23
CA SER A 423 25.79 21.04 28.65
C SER A 423 25.05 22.25 29.21
N PHE A 424 24.67 23.18 28.34
CA PHE A 424 23.82 24.32 28.70
C PHE A 424 22.34 23.95 28.57
N ARG A 425 21.95 23.37 27.42
CA ARG A 425 20.57 23.00 27.07
C ARG A 425 20.48 21.60 26.48
N HIS A 426 19.81 20.69 27.17
CA HIS A 426 19.70 19.28 26.80
C HIS A 426 19.07 19.05 25.42
N ASN A 427 18.12 19.90 25.03
CA ASN A 427 17.33 19.84 23.79
C ASN A 427 17.75 20.89 22.74
N THR A 428 19.00 21.38 22.77
CA THR A 428 19.49 22.27 21.70
C THR A 428 19.66 21.53 20.38
N TRP A 429 19.28 22.20 19.29
CA TRP A 429 19.49 21.75 17.91
C TRP A 429 20.86 22.15 17.35
N MET A 430 21.65 22.96 18.07
CA MET A 430 23.02 23.26 17.66
C MET A 430 23.88 21.98 17.73
N PRO A 431 24.54 21.58 16.63
CA PRO A 431 25.39 20.40 16.62
C PRO A 431 26.55 20.53 17.61
N HIS A 432 27.01 19.39 18.15
CA HIS A 432 28.13 19.32 19.08
C HIS A 432 29.35 18.77 18.31
N PHE A 433 30.23 19.67 17.87
CA PHE A 433 31.38 19.35 17.01
C PHE A 433 32.60 18.82 17.79
N PHE A 434 32.71 19.19 19.05
CA PHE A 434 33.88 18.95 19.89
C PHE A 434 33.61 17.87 20.94
N LYS A 435 34.65 17.35 21.59
CA LYS A 435 34.54 16.31 22.64
C LYS A 435 33.72 15.09 22.19
N LYS A 436 33.87 14.71 20.92
CA LYS A 436 33.28 13.51 20.30
C LYS A 436 34.32 12.41 20.17
N GLY A 437 33.87 11.19 19.89
CA GLY A 437 34.72 10.00 19.91
C GLY A 437 35.96 10.07 18.99
N ASN A 438 35.97 10.97 18.01
CA ASN A 438 37.09 11.22 17.10
C ASN A 438 37.95 12.46 17.44
N ASN A 439 37.61 13.23 18.48
CA ASN A 439 38.34 14.42 18.94
C ASN A 439 38.22 14.65 20.46
N SER A 440 38.29 13.57 21.23
CA SER A 440 38.17 13.59 22.70
C SER A 440 39.41 13.09 23.44
N ALA A 441 40.49 12.74 22.74
CA ALA A 441 41.74 12.41 23.41
C ALA A 441 42.30 13.65 24.13
N PRO A 442 43.09 13.50 25.20
CA PRO A 442 43.65 14.64 25.94
C PRO A 442 44.32 15.68 25.05
N GLU A 443 45.09 15.23 24.06
CA GLU A 443 45.78 16.09 23.09
C GLU A 443 44.80 16.80 22.14
N ASP A 444 43.73 16.12 21.72
CA ASP A 444 42.67 16.71 20.89
C ASP A 444 41.92 17.81 21.65
N LEU A 445 41.74 17.63 22.96
CA LEU A 445 41.06 18.60 23.82
C LEU A 445 41.86 19.89 23.93
N GLU A 446 43.18 19.81 24.13
CA GLU A 446 44.05 20.99 24.19
C GLU A 446 43.94 21.81 22.90
N ARG A 447 43.96 21.15 21.74
CA ARG A 447 43.78 21.79 20.44
C ARG A 447 42.38 22.39 20.30
N THR A 448 41.36 21.60 20.56
CA THR A 448 39.94 21.98 20.48
C THR A 448 39.65 23.25 21.28
N GLU A 449 40.19 23.37 22.49
CA GLU A 449 39.98 24.55 23.33
C GLU A 449 40.55 25.82 22.67
N GLN A 450 41.71 25.73 22.03
CA GLN A 450 42.29 26.86 21.28
C GLN A 450 41.50 27.18 20.00
N GLU A 451 40.96 26.16 19.31
CA GLU A 451 40.09 26.37 18.15
C GLU A 451 38.81 27.13 18.54
N VAL A 452 38.19 26.77 19.66
CA VAL A 452 36.98 27.44 20.14
C VAL A 452 37.27 28.85 20.64
N LEU A 453 38.42 29.09 21.29
CA LEU A 453 38.86 30.44 21.66
C LEU A 453 39.04 31.33 20.42
N ALA A 454 39.71 30.82 19.38
CA ALA A 454 39.94 31.55 18.13
C ALA A 454 38.63 31.88 17.41
N MET A 455 37.71 30.92 17.28
CA MET A 455 36.37 31.17 16.72
C MET A 455 35.59 32.20 17.53
N THR A 456 35.65 32.12 18.86
CA THR A 456 34.99 33.08 19.75
C THR A 456 35.57 34.49 19.56
N GLU A 457 36.89 34.63 19.44
CA GLU A 457 37.52 35.93 19.20
C GLU A 457 37.06 36.53 17.88
N TYR A 458 37.08 35.76 16.79
CA TYR A 458 36.63 36.21 15.47
C TYR A 458 35.16 36.65 15.48
N LEU A 459 34.27 35.89 16.10
CA LEU A 459 32.84 36.24 16.17
C LEU A 459 32.59 37.55 16.92
N PHE A 460 33.41 37.86 17.94
CA PHE A 460 33.29 39.11 18.69
C PHE A 460 33.96 40.29 17.98
N SER A 461 35.11 40.09 17.34
CA SER A 461 35.82 41.14 16.61
C SER A 461 35.06 41.60 15.37
N THR A 462 34.33 40.70 14.73
CA THR A 462 33.48 40.99 13.56
C THR A 462 32.05 41.39 13.92
N SER A 463 31.70 41.40 15.21
CA SER A 463 30.37 41.79 15.65
C SER A 463 30.15 43.30 15.45
N THR A 464 29.12 43.63 14.70
CA THR A 464 28.63 45.00 14.55
C THR A 464 27.81 45.41 15.78
N PRO A 465 27.94 46.68 16.24
CA PRO A 465 27.21 47.15 17.41
C PRO A 465 25.71 47.20 17.14
N TYR A 466 24.93 46.84 18.16
CA TYR A 466 23.49 47.03 18.19
C TYR A 466 23.13 47.82 19.45
N LYS A 467 22.37 48.90 19.26
CA LYS A 467 21.91 49.75 20.35
C LYS A 467 20.41 49.51 20.55
N ALA A 468 20.05 48.87 21.66
CA ALA A 468 18.66 48.78 22.09
C ALA A 468 18.22 50.12 22.71
N ASP A 469 16.91 50.39 22.64
CA ASP A 469 16.30 51.50 23.38
C ASP A 469 16.58 51.34 24.88
N ASP A 470 16.84 52.46 25.54
CA ASP A 470 17.14 52.46 26.97
C ASP A 470 15.83 52.37 27.76
N VAL A 471 15.61 51.23 28.41
CA VAL A 471 14.40 50.94 29.19
C VAL A 471 14.80 50.73 30.64
N ASP A 472 14.76 51.82 31.40
CA ASP A 472 15.13 51.86 32.83
C ASP A 472 13.90 51.71 33.74
N TYR A 473 13.23 50.57 33.64
CA TYR A 473 12.14 50.18 34.54
C TYR A 473 12.57 48.99 35.38
N ALA A 474 12.35 49.02 36.70
CA ALA A 474 12.50 47.83 37.52
C ALA A 474 11.38 46.82 37.18
N GLY A 475 11.76 45.57 36.89
CA GLY A 475 10.80 44.51 36.57
C GLY A 475 10.41 43.67 37.78
N ASP A 476 9.17 43.20 37.80
CA ASP A 476 8.61 42.29 38.81
C ASP A 476 8.54 40.86 38.23
N GLN A 477 9.29 39.94 38.85
CA GLN A 477 9.39 38.54 38.41
C GLN A 477 8.05 37.80 38.42
N GLU A 478 7.17 38.06 39.39
CA GLU A 478 5.91 37.33 39.49
C GLU A 478 4.90 37.84 38.45
N LYS A 479 4.87 39.16 38.21
CA LYS A 479 4.10 39.71 37.09
C LYS A 479 4.61 39.19 35.74
N GLY A 480 5.93 39.11 35.57
CA GLY A 480 6.56 38.52 34.39
C GLY A 480 6.13 37.08 34.15
N ARG A 481 6.08 36.27 35.21
CA ARG A 481 5.59 34.88 35.14
C ARG A 481 4.14 34.81 34.67
N ILE A 482 3.26 35.68 35.17
CA ILE A 482 1.85 35.75 34.74
C ILE A 482 1.75 36.17 33.27
N LEU A 483 2.52 37.17 32.85
CA LEU A 483 2.56 37.65 31.46
C LEU A 483 3.04 36.57 30.50
N VAL A 484 4.13 35.84 30.81
CA VAL A 484 4.63 34.74 29.97
C VAL A 484 3.58 33.63 29.78
N ASN A 485 2.76 33.36 30.79
CA ASN A 485 1.70 32.36 30.70
C ASN A 485 0.46 32.86 29.95
N SER A 486 0.13 34.15 30.05
CA SER A 486 -1.10 34.73 29.46
C SER A 486 -0.91 35.21 28.02
N LEU A 487 0.29 35.65 27.65
CA LEU A 487 0.61 36.13 26.29
C LEU A 487 0.93 35.00 25.30
N GLY A 488 0.82 33.74 25.71
CA GLY A 488 1.03 32.59 24.83
C GLY A 488 2.50 32.33 24.46
N CYS A 489 3.48 32.86 25.20
CA CYS A 489 4.91 32.67 24.91
C CYS A 489 5.29 31.19 24.80
N LYS A 490 4.68 30.34 25.64
CA LYS A 490 4.86 28.87 25.64
C LYS A 490 4.32 28.16 24.40
N GLY A 491 3.50 28.83 23.59
CA GLY A 491 3.03 28.28 22.31
C GLY A 491 4.10 28.22 21.23
N CYS A 492 5.21 28.94 21.41
CA CYS A 492 6.36 28.90 20.50
C CYS A 492 7.68 28.57 21.22
N HIS A 493 7.83 28.98 22.48
CA HIS A 493 9.09 28.88 23.21
C HIS A 493 9.08 27.76 24.24
N GLN A 494 10.11 26.92 24.21
CA GLN A 494 10.37 25.94 25.27
C GLN A 494 11.07 26.63 26.46
N ILE A 495 10.53 26.42 27.66
CA ILE A 495 11.01 27.01 28.92
C ILE A 495 11.22 25.99 30.04
N GLN A 496 10.88 24.71 29.82
CA GLN A 496 11.03 23.66 30.81
C GLN A 496 12.52 23.28 30.98
N PRO A 497 13.12 23.44 32.17
CA PRO A 497 14.56 23.27 32.35
C PRO A 497 15.04 21.82 32.24
N GLU A 498 14.20 20.88 32.68
CA GLU A 498 14.50 19.46 32.69
C GLU A 498 13.87 18.75 31.49
N PRO A 499 14.48 17.65 31.00
CA PRO A 499 13.89 16.83 29.96
C PRO A 499 12.54 16.28 30.41
N ASP A 500 11.53 16.42 29.55
CA ASP A 500 10.25 15.74 29.75
C ASP A 500 10.43 14.24 29.44
N SER A 501 10.23 13.41 30.46
CA SER A 501 10.32 11.95 30.34
C SER A 501 9.24 11.34 29.45
N GLU A 502 8.15 12.07 29.22
CA GLU A 502 7.03 11.67 28.36
C GLU A 502 7.11 12.31 26.97
N TYR A 503 8.19 13.02 26.64
CA TYR A 503 8.36 13.65 25.34
C TYR A 503 8.39 12.61 24.22
N ASP A 504 7.34 12.62 23.39
CA ASP A 504 7.27 11.85 22.16
C ASP A 504 7.52 12.79 20.96
N PRO A 505 8.60 12.59 20.19
CA PRO A 505 8.89 13.40 19.01
C PRO A 505 7.83 13.17 17.94
N SER A 506 6.83 14.03 17.92
CA SER A 506 5.79 14.08 16.90
C SER A 506 5.97 15.30 15.99
N ILE A 507 5.31 15.28 14.84
CA ILE A 507 5.25 16.43 13.93
C ILE A 507 4.67 17.65 14.66
N ASP A 508 3.64 17.46 15.47
CA ASP A 508 3.01 18.56 16.22
C ASP A 508 3.95 19.10 17.31
N ALA A 509 4.70 18.24 18.00
CA ALA A 509 5.73 18.67 18.94
C ALA A 509 6.78 19.55 18.25
N ILE A 510 7.32 19.12 17.11
CA ILE A 510 8.30 19.91 16.34
C ILE A 510 7.70 21.24 15.84
N ARG A 511 6.44 21.22 15.39
CA ARG A 511 5.76 22.41 14.86
C ARG A 511 5.42 23.44 15.92
N THR A 512 5.24 23.04 17.18
CA THR A 512 5.02 23.98 18.29
C THR A 512 6.31 24.66 18.76
N GLU A 513 7.48 24.09 18.49
CA GLU A 513 8.79 24.70 18.80
C GLU A 513 9.26 25.73 17.75
N GLN A 514 8.48 26.76 17.44
CA GLN A 514 8.89 27.80 16.47
C GLN A 514 9.83 28.86 17.04
N GLY A 515 9.80 29.08 18.35
CA GLY A 515 10.58 30.08 19.06
C GLY A 515 11.93 29.53 19.55
N PRO A 516 12.95 30.39 19.70
CA PRO A 516 14.18 30.01 20.39
C PRO A 516 13.90 29.50 21.80
N ASN A 517 14.59 28.43 22.19
CA ASN A 517 14.53 27.90 23.54
C ASN A 517 14.96 28.97 24.58
N LEU A 518 14.18 29.15 25.65
CA LEU A 518 14.39 30.16 26.69
C LEU A 518 14.91 29.57 28.02
N ILE A 519 15.19 28.27 28.09
CA ILE A 519 15.77 27.64 29.27
C ILE A 519 17.07 28.37 29.64
N ARG A 520 17.21 28.73 30.92
CA ARG A 520 18.40 29.35 31.52
C ARG A 520 18.81 30.65 30.84
N LEU A 521 17.84 31.43 30.35
CA LEU A 521 18.12 32.62 29.51
C LEU A 521 19.00 33.65 30.23
N GLY A 522 18.90 33.76 31.55
CA GLY A 522 19.67 34.70 32.38
C GLY A 522 21.19 34.51 32.34
N SER A 523 21.66 33.32 31.98
CA SER A 523 23.10 33.03 31.79
C SER A 523 23.59 33.38 30.37
N LYS A 524 22.68 33.58 29.41
CA LYS A 524 23.01 33.77 27.99
C LYS A 524 22.92 35.22 27.53
N VAL A 525 21.91 35.96 27.97
CA VAL A 525 21.62 37.29 27.41
C VAL A 525 21.72 38.37 28.48
N ASN A 526 22.11 39.56 28.06
CA ASN A 526 22.03 40.73 28.94
C ASN A 526 20.63 41.35 28.94
N ARG A 527 20.34 42.09 30.00
CA ARG A 527 19.03 42.71 30.25
C ARG A 527 18.63 43.70 29.17
N GLN A 528 19.55 44.58 28.77
CA GLN A 528 19.27 45.64 27.80
C GLN A 528 18.90 45.06 26.44
N TRP A 529 19.60 44.03 25.99
CA TRP A 529 19.28 43.30 24.78
C TRP A 529 17.88 42.68 24.84
N LEU A 530 17.54 42.00 25.95
CA LEU A 530 16.25 41.32 26.09
C LEU A 530 15.07 42.31 26.05
N LEU A 531 15.22 43.46 26.68
CA LEU A 531 14.22 44.53 26.65
C LEU A 531 14.01 45.05 25.23
N GLY A 532 15.10 45.39 24.53
CA GLY A 532 15.02 45.82 23.13
C GLY A 532 14.36 44.76 22.24
N TRP A 533 14.71 43.49 22.44
CA TRP A 533 14.12 42.37 21.71
C TRP A 533 12.62 42.20 21.97
N LEU A 534 12.16 42.33 23.23
CA LEU A 534 10.74 42.23 23.59
C LEU A 534 9.92 43.40 23.05
N LYS A 535 10.51 44.60 22.97
CA LYS A 535 9.85 45.82 22.46
C LYS A 535 9.75 45.83 20.94
N ASN A 536 10.84 45.49 20.25
CA ASN A 536 10.89 45.47 18.79
C ASN A 536 11.89 44.42 18.28
N PRO A 537 11.49 43.16 18.10
CA PRO A 537 12.42 42.11 17.65
C PRO A 537 12.96 42.38 16.23
N TYR A 538 12.19 43.11 15.40
CA TYR A 538 12.56 43.45 14.02
C TYR A 538 13.77 44.41 13.92
N SER A 539 14.06 45.20 14.97
CA SER A 539 15.24 46.08 14.96
C SER A 539 16.55 45.32 15.10
N TYR A 540 16.52 44.14 15.74
CA TYR A 540 17.70 43.26 15.87
C TYR A 540 17.78 42.25 14.72
N HIS A 541 16.63 41.70 14.29
CA HIS A 541 16.58 40.71 13.23
C HIS A 541 15.34 40.95 12.34
N PRO A 542 15.49 41.61 11.18
CA PRO A 542 14.37 41.98 10.31
C PRO A 542 13.46 40.80 9.93
N ASP A 543 14.04 39.62 9.66
CA ASP A 543 13.31 38.43 9.22
C ASP A 543 12.86 37.52 10.39
N THR A 544 12.76 38.07 11.60
CA THR A 544 12.38 37.27 12.78
C THR A 544 10.92 36.83 12.70
N LYS A 545 10.67 35.57 13.07
CA LYS A 545 9.30 35.03 13.20
C LYS A 545 8.58 35.52 14.48
N MET A 546 9.32 36.09 15.44
CA MET A 546 8.72 36.61 16.67
C MET A 546 7.92 37.88 16.37
N PRO A 547 6.60 37.91 16.64
CA PRO A 547 5.79 39.10 16.40
C PRO A 547 6.13 40.22 17.39
N ASN A 548 5.86 41.46 17.00
CA ASN A 548 5.82 42.56 17.97
C ASN A 548 4.57 42.40 18.85
N LEU A 549 4.78 42.04 20.11
CA LEU A 549 3.73 41.80 21.10
C LEU A 549 3.05 43.08 21.63
N ARG A 550 3.51 44.26 21.19
CA ARG A 550 2.99 45.59 21.58
C ARG A 550 2.98 45.81 23.10
N LEU A 551 4.00 45.28 23.77
CA LEU A 551 4.17 45.38 25.21
C LEU A 551 4.45 46.83 25.64
N SER A 552 3.86 47.23 26.76
CA SER A 552 4.32 48.41 27.50
C SER A 552 5.74 48.21 28.03
N ASP A 553 6.42 49.30 28.39
CA ASP A 553 7.78 49.23 28.94
C ASP A 553 7.83 48.44 30.25
N GLN A 554 6.80 48.58 31.09
CA GLN A 554 6.68 47.83 32.34
C GLN A 554 6.45 46.32 32.09
N GLU A 555 5.56 45.94 31.17
CA GLU A 555 5.33 44.53 30.85
C GLU A 555 6.60 43.88 30.28
N ALA A 556 7.33 44.59 29.41
CA ALA A 556 8.61 44.12 28.90
C ALA A 556 9.65 43.96 30.04
N ALA A 557 9.69 44.90 30.99
CA ALA A 557 10.57 44.82 32.15
C ALA A 557 10.22 43.65 33.09
N ASP A 558 8.94 43.41 33.36
CA ASP A 558 8.45 42.31 34.18
C ASP A 558 8.79 40.95 33.54
N ILE A 559 8.51 40.79 32.24
CA ILE A 559 8.87 39.58 31.48
C ILE A 559 10.38 39.36 31.48
N ALA A 560 11.18 40.42 31.25
CA ALA A 560 12.63 40.32 31.26
C ALA A 560 13.16 39.91 32.65
N ALA A 561 12.61 40.47 33.74
CA ALA A 561 12.98 40.08 35.10
C ALA A 561 12.71 38.59 35.37
N TYR A 562 11.56 38.08 34.92
CA TYR A 562 11.23 36.66 35.05
C TYR A 562 12.17 35.74 34.26
N LEU A 563 12.44 36.04 32.98
CA LEU A 563 13.28 35.18 32.15
C LEU A 563 14.77 35.24 32.53
N LEU A 564 15.26 36.39 33.02
CA LEU A 564 16.66 36.55 33.44
C LEU A 564 16.96 35.98 34.82
N ALA A 565 15.92 35.72 35.63
CA ALA A 565 16.08 35.05 36.91
C ALA A 565 16.43 33.56 36.74
N ASP A 566 16.09 32.94 35.59
CA ASP A 566 16.47 31.57 35.27
C ASP A 566 17.92 31.50 34.78
N LYS A 567 18.82 31.08 35.68
CA LYS A 567 20.27 30.98 35.47
C LYS A 567 20.80 29.57 35.74
N ASN A 568 21.98 29.29 35.21
CA ASN A 568 22.72 28.07 35.46
C ASN A 568 24.10 28.38 36.04
N GLU A 569 24.13 28.63 37.35
CA GLU A 569 25.36 28.99 38.08
C GLU A 569 26.48 27.95 37.87
N LYS A 570 26.14 26.66 37.89
CA LYS A 570 27.11 25.57 37.63
C LYS A 570 27.76 25.64 36.25
N TYR A 571 27.07 26.18 35.24
CA TYR A 571 27.62 26.38 33.91
C TYR A 571 28.42 27.69 33.82
N ASP A 572 27.92 28.73 34.48
CA ASP A 572 28.55 30.04 34.55
C ASP A 572 29.92 29.95 35.25
N ASP A 573 30.05 29.10 36.27
CA ASP A 573 31.28 28.86 37.03
C ASP A 573 32.30 27.94 36.33
N ARG A 574 31.98 27.36 35.16
CA ARG A 574 32.93 26.51 34.43
C ARG A 574 34.15 27.33 33.98
N ASN A 575 35.33 26.75 34.20
CA ASN A 575 36.59 27.35 33.75
C ASN A 575 36.69 27.42 32.23
N ILE A 576 37.36 28.46 31.75
CA ILE A 576 37.71 28.67 30.34
C ILE A 576 39.20 28.44 30.21
N ALA A 577 39.61 27.78 29.14
CA ALA A 577 41.02 27.54 28.87
C ALA A 577 41.76 28.87 28.67
N ALA A 578 42.96 28.97 29.20
CA ALA A 578 43.86 30.05 28.84
C ALA A 578 44.36 29.85 27.40
N VAL A 579 44.76 30.93 26.75
CA VAL A 579 45.39 30.86 25.43
C VAL A 579 46.72 30.11 25.56
N ASN A 580 46.88 29.07 24.75
CA ASN A 580 48.11 28.32 24.57
C ASN A 580 48.69 28.68 23.19
N GLU A 581 49.62 29.65 23.18
CA GLU A 581 50.21 30.18 21.95
C GLU A 581 50.91 29.12 21.07
N PRO A 582 51.70 28.18 21.62
CA PRO A 582 52.25 27.07 20.83
C PRO A 582 51.19 26.33 20.01
N VAL A 583 50.09 25.91 20.64
CA VAL A 583 49.00 25.17 19.98
C VAL A 583 48.26 26.06 18.98
N LEU A 584 48.04 27.34 19.31
CA LEU A 584 47.45 28.31 18.38
C LEU A 584 48.32 28.54 17.14
N ASN A 585 49.65 28.57 17.31
CA ASN A 585 50.59 28.68 16.20
C ASN A 585 50.50 27.45 15.29
N GLU A 586 50.37 26.25 15.85
CA GLU A 586 50.16 25.01 15.06
C GLU A 586 48.88 25.07 14.25
N ILE A 587 47.74 25.43 14.87
CA ILE A 587 46.45 25.60 14.16
C ILE A 587 46.58 26.63 13.04
N THR A 588 47.24 27.76 13.32
CA THR A 588 47.45 28.83 12.33
C THR A 588 48.34 28.35 11.18
N ALA A 589 49.41 27.61 11.51
CA ALA A 589 50.34 27.03 10.54
C ALA A 589 49.63 26.02 9.63
N ASP A 590 48.75 25.19 10.15
CA ASP A 590 47.99 24.20 9.38
C ASP A 590 47.22 24.86 8.23
N PHE A 591 46.53 25.97 8.50
CA PHE A 591 45.81 26.70 7.47
C PHE A 591 46.72 27.47 6.51
N LEU A 592 47.80 28.08 7.01
CA LEU A 592 48.75 28.80 6.14
C LEU A 592 49.51 27.84 5.21
N SER A 593 49.83 26.64 5.68
CA SER A 593 50.59 25.63 4.93
C SER A 593 49.88 25.13 3.66
N GLN A 594 48.55 25.31 3.59
CA GLN A 594 47.76 25.00 2.38
C GLN A 594 48.14 25.88 1.19
N LEU A 595 48.69 27.07 1.44
CA LEU A 595 49.01 28.08 0.41
C LEU A 595 50.49 28.48 0.40
N PHE A 596 51.20 28.32 1.51
CA PHE A 596 52.55 28.84 1.71
C PHE A 596 53.55 27.73 2.06
N ARG A 597 54.83 27.94 1.70
CA ARG A 597 55.91 27.06 2.11
C ARG A 597 56.26 27.28 3.57
N LYS A 598 56.82 26.26 4.24
CA LYS A 598 57.17 26.29 5.67
C LYS A 598 57.86 27.59 6.12
N THR A 599 58.90 28.05 5.41
CA THR A 599 59.61 29.30 5.78
C THR A 599 58.69 30.52 5.77
N GLN A 600 57.79 30.62 4.79
CA GLN A 600 56.82 31.72 4.69
C GLN A 600 55.71 31.62 5.74
N VAL A 601 55.37 30.40 6.18
CA VAL A 601 54.43 30.16 7.28
C VAL A 601 55.04 30.67 8.59
N ASP A 602 56.29 30.25 8.86
CA ASP A 602 57.03 30.64 10.06
C ASP A 602 57.21 32.17 10.16
N ASP A 603 57.56 32.82 9.05
CA ASP A 603 57.68 34.29 8.96
C ASP A 603 56.33 34.97 9.28
N ARG A 604 55.24 34.53 8.64
CA ARG A 604 53.91 35.12 8.85
C ARG A 604 53.39 34.95 10.27
N ILE A 605 53.62 33.79 10.89
CA ILE A 605 53.21 33.55 12.28
C ILE A 605 54.01 34.44 13.24
N SER A 606 55.29 34.67 12.93
CA SER A 606 56.16 35.55 13.73
C SER A 606 55.76 37.02 13.64
N ASP A 607 55.24 37.44 12.48
CA ASP A 607 54.76 38.81 12.23
C ASP A 607 53.39 39.10 12.88
N MET A 608 52.56 38.08 13.12
CA MET A 608 51.23 38.24 13.72
C MET A 608 51.31 38.39 15.25
N ASN A 609 50.55 39.35 15.79
CA ASN A 609 50.27 39.40 17.23
C ASN A 609 49.20 38.37 17.62
N LEU A 610 48.98 38.17 18.93
CA LEU A 610 48.03 37.18 19.43
C LEU A 610 46.59 37.38 18.91
N SER A 611 46.11 38.62 18.86
CA SER A 611 44.76 38.91 18.36
C SER A 611 44.65 38.61 16.87
N GLU A 612 45.69 38.92 16.08
CA GLU A 612 45.74 38.59 14.65
C GLU A 612 45.73 37.07 14.42
N LYS A 613 46.48 36.30 15.23
CA LYS A 613 46.48 34.83 15.18
C LYS A 613 45.10 34.27 15.50
N LEU A 614 44.48 34.72 16.60
CA LEU A 614 43.15 34.27 17.00
C LEU A 614 42.09 34.59 15.94
N ASN A 615 42.11 35.80 15.38
CA ASN A 615 41.15 36.19 14.34
C ASN A 615 41.37 35.41 13.04
N TYR A 616 42.62 35.25 12.60
CA TYR A 616 42.93 34.47 11.39
C TYR A 616 42.52 33.01 11.56
N ALA A 617 42.95 32.35 12.64
CA ALA A 617 42.59 30.97 12.92
C ALA A 617 41.07 30.82 13.07
N GLY A 618 40.41 31.74 13.79
CA GLY A 618 38.97 31.74 14.00
C GLY A 618 38.17 31.85 12.69
N GLU A 619 38.58 32.73 11.78
CA GLU A 619 38.00 32.84 10.44
C GLU A 619 38.13 31.49 9.70
N LYS A 620 39.32 30.89 9.67
CA LYS A 620 39.54 29.63 8.95
C LYS A 620 38.80 28.46 9.56
N LEU A 621 38.69 28.40 10.89
CA LEU A 621 37.93 27.39 11.62
C LEU A 621 36.43 27.50 11.38
N ILE A 622 35.86 28.71 11.39
CA ILE A 622 34.44 28.94 11.00
C ILE A 622 34.19 28.46 9.57
N GLY A 623 35.16 28.69 8.68
CA GLY A 623 35.15 28.16 7.31
C GLY A 623 35.20 26.64 7.25
N HIS A 624 36.09 26.03 8.04
CA HIS A 624 36.33 24.59 8.08
C HIS A 624 35.16 23.80 8.66
N TYR A 625 34.59 24.25 9.78
CA TYR A 625 33.43 23.63 10.42
C TYR A 625 32.10 24.01 9.76
N GLY A 626 32.11 24.95 8.81
CA GLY A 626 30.92 25.34 8.06
C GLY A 626 29.87 26.09 8.89
N CYS A 627 30.26 26.75 9.99
CA CYS A 627 29.32 27.43 10.91
C CYS A 627 28.45 28.48 10.18
N TYR A 628 28.99 29.08 9.12
CA TYR A 628 28.29 30.05 8.26
C TYR A 628 27.13 29.44 7.44
N SER A 629 27.06 28.11 7.31
CA SER A 629 25.95 27.41 6.67
C SER A 629 24.67 27.62 7.49
N CYS A 630 24.78 27.51 8.82
CA CYS A 630 23.67 27.68 9.75
C CYS A 630 23.52 29.11 10.28
N HIS A 631 24.57 29.92 10.27
CA HIS A 631 24.57 31.26 10.87
C HIS A 631 24.88 32.37 9.85
N ASN A 632 24.32 33.56 10.07
CA ASN A 632 24.80 34.77 9.39
C ASN A 632 26.02 35.31 10.14
N ILE A 633 27.18 35.28 9.50
CA ILE A 633 28.48 35.64 10.07
C ILE A 633 29.17 36.61 9.11
N GLY A 634 29.69 37.71 9.66
CA GLY A 634 30.44 38.71 8.90
C GLY A 634 31.61 38.08 8.14
N GLY A 635 31.67 38.32 6.83
CA GLY A 635 32.74 37.82 5.94
C GLY A 635 32.45 36.46 5.27
N PHE A 636 31.29 35.86 5.53
CA PHE A 636 30.88 34.56 4.97
C PHE A 636 29.60 34.62 4.12
N GLU A 637 29.11 35.80 3.79
CA GLU A 637 27.81 36.01 3.12
C GLU A 637 27.73 35.32 1.75
N ASN A 638 28.85 35.24 1.05
CA ASN A 638 28.93 34.67 -0.30
C ASN A 638 29.46 33.23 -0.33
N LYS A 639 29.60 32.56 0.83
CA LYS A 639 30.11 31.19 0.90
C LYS A 639 29.00 30.18 0.63
N LYS A 640 29.29 29.19 -0.20
CA LYS A 640 28.38 28.07 -0.47
C LYS A 640 28.35 27.11 0.72
N PRO A 641 27.23 26.42 0.98
CA PRO A 641 27.14 25.36 1.98
C PRO A 641 28.29 24.34 1.86
N ILE A 642 28.74 23.82 3.00
CA ILE A 642 29.92 22.92 3.07
C ILE A 642 29.62 21.47 2.67
N GLY A 643 28.37 21.03 2.80
CA GLY A 643 27.94 19.66 2.55
C GLY A 643 27.65 19.40 1.08
N ILE A 644 27.69 18.12 0.70
CA ILE A 644 27.26 17.67 -0.62
C ILE A 644 25.74 17.86 -0.79
N SER A 645 25.28 18.09 -2.03
CA SER A 645 23.83 18.07 -2.33
C SER A 645 23.25 16.70 -1.99
N LEU A 646 22.04 16.69 -1.40
CA LEU A 646 21.33 15.47 -1.03
C LEU A 646 20.16 15.13 -1.98
N ASP A 647 19.93 15.91 -3.03
CA ASP A 647 18.78 15.75 -3.95
C ASP A 647 18.69 14.37 -4.58
N VAL A 648 19.85 13.81 -4.96
CA VAL A 648 19.96 12.49 -5.60
C VAL A 648 20.83 11.52 -4.82
N GLU A 649 21.23 11.90 -3.59
CA GLU A 649 22.18 11.11 -2.80
C GLU A 649 21.63 9.70 -2.53
N GLY A 650 20.36 9.59 -2.12
CA GLY A 650 19.68 8.31 -1.90
C GLY A 650 19.58 7.43 -3.16
N SER A 651 19.71 8.01 -4.35
CA SER A 651 19.67 7.29 -5.63
C SER A 651 21.04 6.75 -6.06
N LYS A 652 22.14 7.13 -5.39
CA LYS A 652 23.47 6.60 -5.70
C LYS A 652 23.51 5.07 -5.55
N LEU A 653 24.31 4.44 -6.41
CA LEU A 653 24.62 3.01 -6.31
C LEU A 653 25.49 2.75 -5.09
N ILE A 654 25.36 1.57 -4.48
CA ILE A 654 26.17 1.21 -3.30
C ILE A 654 27.67 1.26 -3.67
N SER A 655 28.02 0.85 -4.89
CA SER A 655 29.38 0.93 -5.44
C SER A 655 29.97 2.34 -5.55
N LYS A 656 29.14 3.40 -5.44
CA LYS A 656 29.57 4.81 -5.45
C LYS A 656 29.69 5.41 -4.05
N LEU A 657 29.37 4.64 -3.01
CA LEU A 657 29.55 5.03 -1.63
C LEU A 657 30.84 4.37 -1.13
N ASP A 658 31.58 5.04 -0.25
CA ASP A 658 32.84 4.52 0.32
C ASP A 658 32.80 4.63 1.84
N PHE A 659 33.32 3.60 2.52
CA PHE A 659 33.47 3.51 3.98
C PHE A 659 34.92 3.23 4.40
N GLY A 660 35.88 3.37 3.48
CA GLY A 660 37.28 3.10 3.74
C GLY A 660 37.46 1.73 4.39
N PHE A 661 38.10 1.73 5.56
CA PHE A 661 38.45 0.50 6.29
C PHE A 661 37.29 -0.21 6.99
N TRP A 662 36.09 0.36 7.01
CA TRP A 662 34.90 -0.21 7.68
C TRP A 662 33.92 -0.89 6.72
N HIS A 663 34.30 -1.00 5.45
CA HIS A 663 33.44 -1.53 4.38
C HIS A 663 32.95 -2.96 4.63
N ASP A 664 33.75 -3.82 5.27
CA ASP A 664 33.42 -5.24 5.50
C ASP A 664 32.59 -5.49 6.77
N GLU A 665 32.54 -4.51 7.69
CA GLU A 665 31.82 -4.62 8.97
C GLU A 665 30.34 -4.21 8.85
N ILE A 666 29.98 -3.54 7.76
CA ILE A 666 28.64 -3.01 7.51
C ILE A 666 28.00 -3.85 6.40
N PRO A 667 26.78 -4.38 6.58
CA PRO A 667 26.07 -5.06 5.49
C PRO A 667 26.02 -4.17 4.24
N HIS A 668 26.32 -4.73 3.07
CA HIS A 668 26.32 -4.02 1.78
C HIS A 668 24.90 -3.75 1.27
N THR A 669 24.13 -3.00 2.07
CA THR A 669 22.81 -2.52 1.71
C THR A 669 22.79 -1.01 1.79
N LYS A 670 21.93 -0.41 0.98
CA LYS A 670 21.82 1.04 0.88
C LYS A 670 21.41 1.69 2.21
N TRP A 671 20.44 1.11 2.92
CA TRP A 671 19.97 1.67 4.19
C TRP A 671 20.98 1.50 5.32
N ASP A 672 21.70 0.38 5.39
CA ASP A 672 22.72 0.20 6.42
C ASP A 672 23.87 1.18 6.21
N TRP A 673 24.24 1.43 4.95
CA TRP A 673 25.25 2.41 4.61
C TRP A 673 24.80 3.83 4.92
N PHE A 674 23.65 4.28 4.42
CA PHE A 674 23.19 5.64 4.75
C PHE A 674 22.99 5.86 6.25
N TYR A 675 22.50 4.85 6.97
CA TYR A 675 22.38 4.92 8.43
C TYR A 675 23.74 5.15 9.12
N ASN A 676 24.82 4.54 8.63
CA ASN A 676 26.17 4.73 9.19
C ASN A 676 26.88 6.00 8.68
N LYS A 677 26.32 6.73 7.70
CA LYS A 677 26.86 8.05 7.29
C LYS A 677 26.26 9.22 8.07
N ILE A 678 25.15 9.00 8.77
CA ILE A 678 24.44 9.97 9.62
C ILE A 678 24.98 9.84 11.04
#